data_AF-A0A2Z2PBK0-F1
#
_entry.id   AF-A0A2Z2PBK0-F1
#
_cell.length_a   1.000
_cell.length_b   1.000
_cell.length_c   1.000
_cell.angle_alpha   90.00
_cell.angle_beta   90.00
_cell.angle_gamma   90.00
#
_symmetry.space_group_name_H-M   'P 1'
#
loop_
_entity.id
_entity.type
_entity.pdbx_description
1 polymer ?
#
loop_
_entity_poly.entity_id
_entity_poly.type
_entity_poly.pdbx_seq_one_letter_code
_entity_poly.pdbx_strand_id
1 'polypeptide(L)'
;MRWRGGISLLGAGALVLASCGGGGSSTSGGATGAPGPTPTPTPPPSGQVFAVPAAESLSGAEVGTIIAQAAAEARARGAAATIAVTDRVGNVLAVFAMPGAAPTARIPSARDGSNQDAQGLTIPSAGAAIAKAITGAYLSSGGNAFSSRTASFIVQEHFPPAPTTAGLESGPLFGVQFSQLPCSDLAARASDGLIGPKRSPLGLAADPGGFPLYQNGVVVGGIGVIADGTYGFDPNVLDRDNDLDEAIALAGTVGFEAPVGIRADRITADGTSLRYTDIEYPQIGNVAGASFAATAGVLVPVAGYYSGAGLLAGATYGTEASGVRASTAAEFANRDAFVLSNGAGANRYPLRGGTDAGDLAAPLTAAEARAILEEAFTVMSRARAQIRQPLDSRAQVTISLVDTRGAVLGIVRSPDAPIFGIDVSLQKARTANFFSGRFAAAELLAAGGEVPQFVARTRSFLGDANALTGAFAFSDRAGGNLSRPYFPDGEVGQPNGPLSRPIQQFSPFSTGLQSALVVGNLAQHLAFVTGAAAQDTPRACTGLPQVTAGTTRLANGIQIFPGSVPVYRGNVLVGGIGVSGDGIDQDDMISFLGLHNAGARVGGGIGNAPPAIRSDRIVVQVGSRQVRLRYVNCPFAPFLDTAAQNVCEGL
;
A
#
# COMPACT_ATOMS: atom_id res chain seq x y z
N MET A 1 -56.16 -43.09 -43.78
CA MET A 1 -55.66 -44.46 -43.49
C MET A 1 -54.72 -44.34 -42.29
N ARG A 2 -55.19 -44.55 -41.05
CA ARG A 2 -55.03 -45.79 -40.22
C ARG A 2 -53.57 -46.30 -40.23
N TRP A 3 -52.81 -46.40 -39.12
CA TRP A 3 -53.15 -46.81 -37.75
C TRP A 3 -52.01 -46.52 -36.74
N ARG A 4 -52.38 -46.24 -35.47
CA ARG A 4 -51.85 -46.70 -34.13
C ARG A 4 -50.35 -46.58 -33.83
N GLY A 5 -49.82 -46.22 -32.65
CA GLY A 5 -50.23 -46.15 -31.23
C GLY A 5 -48.93 -46.44 -30.43
N GLY A 6 -48.46 -45.64 -29.47
CA GLY A 6 -48.77 -45.73 -28.04
C GLY A 6 -47.52 -46.03 -27.17
N ILE A 7 -47.35 -45.25 -26.10
CA ILE A 7 -46.80 -45.57 -24.75
C ILE A 7 -45.27 -45.57 -24.48
N SER A 8 -44.93 -44.62 -23.59
CA SER A 8 -43.90 -44.45 -22.53
C SER A 8 -43.01 -45.62 -22.05
N LEU A 9 -41.76 -45.33 -21.65
CA LEU A 9 -41.21 -45.41 -20.27
C LEU A 9 -39.67 -45.17 -20.18
N LEU A 10 -39.26 -44.30 -19.24
CA LEU A 10 -38.11 -44.31 -18.29
C LEU A 10 -36.72 -44.90 -18.63
N GLY A 11 -35.67 -44.15 -18.27
CA GLY A 11 -34.58 -44.68 -17.43
C GLY A 11 -33.11 -44.57 -17.91
N ALA A 12 -32.35 -43.69 -17.24
CA ALA A 12 -30.92 -43.66 -16.89
C ALA A 12 -29.87 -44.62 -17.52
N GLY A 13 -28.67 -44.07 -17.76
CA GLY A 13 -27.40 -44.80 -17.91
C GLY A 13 -26.35 -44.00 -18.71
N ALA A 14 -25.46 -43.24 -18.06
CA ALA A 14 -24.06 -43.62 -17.80
C ALA A 14 -23.22 -43.84 -19.07
N LEU A 15 -22.37 -42.86 -19.41
CA LEU A 15 -21.19 -43.07 -20.25
C LEU A 15 -19.95 -42.67 -19.45
N VAL A 16 -19.26 -43.70 -18.95
CA VAL A 16 -17.86 -43.65 -18.54
C VAL A 16 -17.02 -43.64 -19.82
N LEU A 17 -16.18 -42.63 -20.00
CA LEU A 17 -15.03 -42.69 -20.88
C LEU A 17 -13.79 -42.44 -20.04
N ALA A 18 -13.09 -43.52 -19.72
CA ALA A 18 -11.69 -43.49 -19.33
C ALA A 18 -10.86 -43.28 -20.60
N SER A 19 -9.95 -42.30 -20.60
CA SER A 19 -8.78 -42.31 -21.47
C SER A 19 -7.53 -42.06 -20.62
N CYS A 20 -6.66 -43.08 -20.62
CA CYS A 20 -5.25 -42.96 -20.24
C CYS A 20 -4.41 -42.86 -21.52
N GLY A 21 -3.30 -42.11 -21.41
CA GLY A 21 -2.19 -42.05 -22.38
C GLY A 21 -2.16 -40.74 -23.16
N GLY A 22 -1.09 -39.96 -23.23
CA GLY A 22 0.28 -40.09 -22.74
C GLY A 22 1.14 -39.05 -23.47
N GLY A 23 2.15 -38.51 -22.77
CA GLY A 23 3.40 -37.92 -23.28
C GLY A 23 3.38 -36.93 -24.47
N GLY A 24 3.77 -35.68 -24.20
CA GLY A 24 4.18 -34.75 -25.27
C GLY A 24 4.34 -33.31 -24.79
N SER A 25 5.57 -32.93 -24.47
CA SER A 25 6.03 -31.56 -24.19
C SER A 25 5.82 -30.62 -25.38
N SER A 26 5.07 -29.53 -25.17
CA SER A 26 5.31 -28.16 -25.68
C SER A 26 4.01 -27.37 -25.72
N THR A 27 3.89 -26.31 -24.92
CA THR A 27 2.95 -25.22 -25.21
C THR A 27 3.65 -23.88 -24.97
N SER A 28 4.07 -23.31 -26.09
CA SER A 28 4.41 -21.91 -26.30
C SER A 28 3.27 -21.00 -25.82
N GLY A 29 3.57 -20.13 -24.88
CA GLY A 29 2.68 -19.06 -24.43
C GLY A 29 2.54 -17.98 -25.49
N GLY A 30 1.40 -17.98 -26.18
CA GLY A 30 0.94 -16.88 -27.03
C GLY A 30 -0.23 -16.15 -26.37
N ALA A 31 -0.31 -14.84 -26.59
CA ALA A 31 -1.29 -13.89 -26.03
C ALA A 31 -2.76 -14.08 -26.48
N THR A 32 -3.19 -15.32 -26.71
CA THR A 32 -4.60 -15.74 -26.84
C THR A 32 -4.90 -17.02 -26.07
N GLY A 33 -4.01 -17.43 -25.15
CA GLY A 33 -4.26 -18.56 -24.27
C GLY A 33 -5.63 -18.42 -23.60
N ALA A 34 -6.51 -19.39 -23.83
CA ALA A 34 -7.76 -19.54 -23.09
C ALA A 34 -7.46 -19.27 -21.60
N PRO A 35 -8.37 -18.60 -20.85
CA PRO A 35 -8.12 -18.32 -19.45
C PRO A 35 -7.70 -19.62 -18.80
N GLY A 36 -6.44 -19.71 -18.35
CA GLY A 36 -6.05 -20.76 -17.44
C GLY A 36 -7.09 -20.73 -16.32
N PRO A 37 -7.65 -21.89 -15.92
CA PRO A 37 -8.77 -21.89 -14.99
C PRO A 37 -8.40 -21.00 -13.82
N THR A 38 -9.21 -19.97 -13.59
CA THR A 38 -9.06 -19.15 -12.39
C THR A 38 -9.06 -20.14 -11.24
N PRO A 39 -8.00 -20.19 -10.40
CA PRO A 39 -7.98 -21.15 -9.30
C PRO A 39 -9.29 -20.97 -8.56
N THR A 40 -10.06 -22.06 -8.46
CA THR A 40 -11.36 -22.00 -7.80
C THR A 40 -11.10 -21.53 -6.39
N PRO A 41 -11.70 -20.41 -5.93
CA PRO A 41 -11.41 -19.87 -4.61
C PRO A 41 -11.62 -20.98 -3.59
N THR A 42 -10.59 -21.29 -2.80
CA THR A 42 -10.76 -22.19 -1.66
C THR A 42 -11.85 -21.58 -0.78
N PRO A 43 -12.97 -22.29 -0.53
CA PRO A 43 -14.02 -21.74 0.31
C PRO A 43 -13.45 -21.41 1.70
N PRO A 44 -13.91 -20.32 2.33
CA PRO A 44 -13.52 -19.99 3.69
C PRO A 44 -13.69 -21.20 4.62
N PRO A 45 -12.82 -21.35 5.64
CA PRO A 45 -13.03 -22.34 6.68
C PRO A 45 -14.43 -22.22 7.30
N SER A 46 -14.99 -23.31 7.82
CA SER A 46 -16.32 -23.28 8.45
C SER A 46 -16.40 -22.22 9.55
N GLY A 47 -17.39 -21.32 9.46
CA GLY A 47 -17.59 -20.21 10.41
C GLY A 47 -16.72 -18.98 10.16
N GLN A 48 -15.95 -18.96 9.08
CA GLN A 48 -15.16 -17.83 8.61
C GLN A 48 -15.75 -17.27 7.31
N VAL A 49 -15.50 -15.99 7.03
CA VAL A 49 -15.96 -15.35 5.77
C VAL A 49 -14.83 -15.01 4.81
N PHE A 50 -13.58 -15.12 5.25
CA PHE A 50 -12.42 -14.90 4.40
C PHE A 50 -11.70 -16.22 4.08
N ALA A 51 -11.28 -16.35 2.82
CA ALA A 51 -10.34 -17.40 2.43
C ALA A 51 -8.93 -17.03 2.92
N VAL A 52 -8.21 -18.02 3.44
CA VAL A 52 -6.80 -17.88 3.82
C VAL A 52 -5.95 -18.22 2.60
N PRO A 53 -4.99 -17.37 2.21
CA PRO A 53 -4.05 -17.69 1.13
C PRO A 53 -3.33 -19.02 1.39
N ALA A 54 -3.13 -19.82 0.35
CA ALA A 54 -2.40 -21.07 0.47
C ALA A 54 -0.94 -20.81 0.86
N ALA A 55 -0.33 -21.78 1.55
CA ALA A 55 1.04 -21.69 2.03
C ALA A 55 2.03 -21.92 0.87
N GLU A 56 2.44 -20.82 0.24
CA GLU A 56 3.40 -20.82 -0.88
C GLU A 56 4.59 -19.90 -0.56
N SER A 57 5.76 -20.19 -1.14
CA SER A 57 6.98 -19.39 -0.99
C SER A 57 8.01 -19.74 -2.05
N LEU A 58 8.77 -18.74 -2.49
CA LEU A 58 9.89 -18.92 -3.42
C LEU A 58 11.04 -19.72 -2.78
N SER A 59 11.53 -20.74 -3.49
CA SER A 59 12.80 -21.39 -3.19
C SER A 59 13.99 -20.57 -3.73
N GLY A 60 15.19 -20.79 -3.19
CA GLY A 60 16.40 -20.13 -3.71
C GLY A 60 16.70 -20.46 -5.18
N ALA A 61 16.31 -21.65 -5.67
CA ALA A 61 16.44 -22.02 -7.08
C ALA A 61 15.51 -21.20 -7.98
N GLU A 62 14.25 -21.01 -7.55
CA GLU A 62 13.28 -20.19 -8.28
C GLU A 62 13.69 -18.72 -8.32
N VAL A 63 14.23 -18.18 -7.22
CA VAL A 63 14.85 -16.84 -7.21
C VAL A 63 15.95 -16.74 -8.28
N GLY A 64 16.77 -17.78 -8.42
CA GLY A 64 17.79 -17.86 -9.47
C GLY A 64 17.18 -17.87 -10.88
N THR A 65 16.09 -18.60 -11.10
CA THR A 65 15.37 -18.64 -12.38
C THR A 65 14.80 -17.27 -12.76
N ILE A 66 14.12 -16.60 -11.82
CA ILE A 66 13.56 -15.24 -12.02
C ILE A 66 14.66 -14.26 -12.47
N ILE A 67 15.80 -14.25 -11.78
CA ILE A 67 16.95 -13.40 -12.14
C ILE A 67 17.50 -13.78 -13.51
N ALA A 68 17.66 -15.07 -13.80
CA ALA A 68 18.24 -15.54 -15.06
C ALA A 68 17.36 -15.18 -16.26
N GLN A 69 16.04 -15.26 -16.12
CA GLN A 69 15.08 -14.87 -17.17
C GLN A 69 15.15 -13.36 -17.43
N ALA A 70 15.09 -12.53 -16.38
CA ALA A 70 15.25 -11.08 -16.52
C ALA A 70 16.61 -10.73 -17.17
N ALA A 71 17.71 -11.31 -16.70
CA ALA A 71 19.03 -11.07 -17.29
C ALA A 71 19.17 -11.57 -18.73
N ALA A 72 18.45 -12.63 -19.12
CA ALA A 72 18.39 -13.07 -20.51
C ALA A 72 17.71 -12.04 -21.41
N GLU A 73 16.59 -11.46 -20.97
CA GLU A 73 15.91 -10.39 -21.69
C GLU A 73 16.77 -9.12 -21.78
N ALA A 74 17.42 -8.73 -20.69
CA ALA A 74 18.34 -7.60 -20.69
C ALA A 74 19.45 -7.76 -21.75
N ARG A 75 20.07 -8.95 -21.81
CA ARG A 75 21.06 -9.27 -22.85
C ARG A 75 20.48 -9.23 -24.26
N ALA A 76 19.28 -9.77 -24.46
CA ALA A 76 18.61 -9.76 -25.77
C ALA A 76 18.36 -8.33 -26.27
N ARG A 77 18.15 -7.38 -25.34
CA ARG A 77 18.01 -5.94 -25.62
C ARG A 77 19.33 -5.17 -25.67
N GLY A 78 20.48 -5.84 -25.52
CA GLY A 78 21.78 -5.18 -25.49
C GLY A 78 22.01 -4.31 -24.25
N ALA A 79 21.33 -4.60 -23.15
CA ALA A 79 21.38 -3.86 -21.89
C ALA A 79 21.98 -4.67 -20.73
N ALA A 80 22.35 -3.97 -19.67
CA ALA A 80 22.75 -4.55 -18.40
C ALA A 80 21.87 -3.97 -17.28
N ALA A 81 21.42 -4.83 -16.36
CA ALA A 81 20.43 -4.47 -15.35
C ALA A 81 20.89 -4.82 -13.93
N THR A 82 20.35 -4.08 -12.96
CA THR A 82 20.28 -4.45 -11.56
C THR A 82 18.90 -5.02 -11.28
N ILE A 83 18.83 -6.25 -10.75
CA ILE A 83 17.60 -7.02 -10.55
C ILE A 83 17.49 -7.37 -9.07
N ALA A 84 16.34 -7.10 -8.45
CA ALA A 84 16.02 -7.50 -7.09
C ALA A 84 14.80 -8.41 -7.06
N VAL A 85 14.83 -9.38 -6.15
CA VAL A 85 13.69 -10.28 -5.88
C VAL A 85 13.38 -10.25 -4.39
N THR A 86 12.11 -10.08 -4.05
CA THR A 86 11.62 -10.10 -2.67
C THR A 86 10.57 -11.19 -2.49
N ASP A 87 10.39 -11.67 -1.26
CA ASP A 87 9.22 -12.48 -0.90
C ASP A 87 7.98 -11.62 -0.61
N ARG A 88 6.86 -12.29 -0.31
CA ARG A 88 5.55 -11.67 -0.06
C ARG A 88 5.56 -10.59 1.02
N VAL A 89 6.42 -10.73 2.04
CA VAL A 89 6.52 -9.83 3.19
C VAL A 89 7.78 -8.96 3.14
N GLY A 90 8.45 -8.93 1.98
CA GLY A 90 9.50 -7.98 1.60
C GLY A 90 10.91 -8.38 2.01
N ASN A 91 11.16 -9.63 2.41
CA ASN A 91 12.54 -10.09 2.57
C ASN A 91 13.24 -10.04 1.22
N VAL A 92 14.40 -9.39 1.15
CA VAL A 92 15.20 -9.33 -0.07
C VAL A 92 15.94 -10.65 -0.23
N LEU A 93 15.52 -11.44 -1.22
CA LEU A 93 16.03 -12.79 -1.46
C LEU A 93 17.30 -12.81 -2.29
N ALA A 94 17.43 -11.82 -3.18
CA ALA A 94 18.61 -11.56 -3.96
C ALA A 94 18.59 -10.14 -4.54
N VAL A 95 19.80 -9.58 -4.70
CA VAL A 95 20.06 -8.43 -5.58
C VAL A 95 21.21 -8.82 -6.48
N PHE A 96 21.02 -8.71 -7.79
CA PHE A 96 21.98 -9.15 -8.80
C PHE A 96 22.27 -8.02 -9.78
N ALA A 97 23.54 -7.75 -10.05
CA ALA A 97 23.97 -6.79 -11.06
C ALA A 97 24.68 -7.51 -12.19
N MET A 98 24.21 -7.29 -13.42
CA MET A 98 24.88 -7.73 -14.63
C MET A 98 26.18 -6.94 -14.86
N PRO A 99 27.17 -7.48 -15.58
CA PRO A 99 28.35 -6.72 -15.98
C PRO A 99 27.94 -5.48 -16.77
N GLY A 100 28.42 -4.31 -16.36
CA GLY A 100 28.09 -3.02 -16.99
C GLY A 100 26.79 -2.38 -16.52
N ALA A 101 26.04 -2.99 -15.60
CA ALA A 101 24.86 -2.36 -15.02
C ALA A 101 25.26 -1.06 -14.28
N ALA A 102 24.51 0.01 -14.50
CA ALA A 102 24.77 1.30 -13.86
C ALA A 102 24.60 1.16 -12.32
N PRO A 103 25.57 1.62 -11.50
CA PRO A 103 25.49 1.49 -10.05
C PRO A 103 24.46 2.43 -9.41
N THR A 104 24.02 3.45 -10.15
CA THR A 104 23.09 4.48 -9.68
C THR A 104 22.00 4.76 -10.70
N ALA A 105 20.84 5.17 -10.19
CA ALA A 105 19.74 5.74 -10.95
C ALA A 105 19.47 7.19 -10.52
N ARG A 106 18.85 7.98 -11.40
CA ARG A 106 18.52 9.37 -11.15
C ARG A 106 17.01 9.57 -10.99
N ILE A 107 16.62 10.27 -9.94
CA ILE A 107 15.26 10.75 -9.76
C ILE A 107 15.07 12.01 -10.63
N PRO A 108 13.97 12.14 -11.40
CA PRO A 108 13.69 13.33 -12.19
C PRO A 108 13.75 14.63 -11.38
N SER A 109 14.16 15.71 -12.05
CA SER A 109 14.16 17.06 -11.46
C SER A 109 12.73 17.63 -11.39
N ALA A 110 12.54 18.67 -10.56
CA ALA A 110 11.34 19.50 -10.58
C ALA A 110 11.12 20.14 -11.95
N ARG A 111 9.86 20.49 -12.28
CA ARG A 111 9.49 21.12 -13.57
C ARG A 111 10.10 22.50 -13.74
N ASP A 112 10.22 23.25 -12.64
CA ASP A 112 10.89 24.56 -12.60
C ASP A 112 12.42 24.48 -12.39
N GLY A 113 12.98 23.27 -12.27
CA GLY A 113 14.38 23.03 -11.97
C GLY A 113 14.78 23.29 -10.50
N SER A 114 13.86 23.72 -9.64
CA SER A 114 14.07 23.92 -8.20
C SER A 114 13.73 22.64 -7.44
N ASN A 115 14.69 21.70 -7.43
CA ASN A 115 14.50 20.41 -6.78
C ASN A 115 14.23 20.55 -5.28
N GLN A 116 13.20 19.84 -4.81
CA GLN A 116 12.86 19.67 -3.41
C GLN A 116 12.78 18.20 -3.02
N ASP A 117 12.91 17.94 -1.72
CA ASP A 117 12.80 16.61 -1.12
C ASP A 117 13.69 15.55 -1.81
N ALA A 118 13.11 14.58 -2.54
CA ALA A 118 13.86 13.54 -3.24
C ALA A 118 14.16 13.86 -4.73
N GLN A 119 13.66 14.98 -5.26
CA GLN A 119 13.82 15.33 -6.67
C GLN A 119 15.29 15.57 -7.05
N GLY A 120 15.66 15.11 -8.25
CA GLY A 120 17.00 15.30 -8.80
C GLY A 120 18.13 14.51 -8.10
N LEU A 121 17.81 13.72 -7.07
CA LEU A 121 18.80 12.91 -6.37
C LEU A 121 19.32 11.77 -7.23
N THR A 122 20.58 11.40 -6.99
CA THR A 122 21.18 10.16 -7.51
C THR A 122 21.17 9.14 -6.38
N ILE A 123 20.63 7.96 -6.67
CA ILE A 123 20.38 6.89 -5.70
C ILE A 123 21.00 5.57 -6.19
N PRO A 124 21.35 4.62 -5.30
CA PRO A 124 21.84 3.31 -5.71
C PRO A 124 20.80 2.52 -6.51
N SER A 125 21.18 1.96 -7.67
CA SER A 125 20.29 1.13 -8.50
C SER A 125 19.75 -0.08 -7.73
N ALA A 126 20.57 -0.65 -6.83
CA ALA A 126 20.15 -1.74 -5.96
C ALA A 126 18.98 -1.35 -5.04
N GLY A 127 19.00 -0.13 -4.49
CA GLY A 127 17.91 0.38 -3.63
C GLY A 127 16.63 0.62 -4.42
N ALA A 128 16.74 1.17 -5.63
CA ALA A 128 15.63 1.38 -6.54
C ALA A 128 15.00 0.06 -7.03
N ALA A 129 15.81 -0.93 -7.39
CA ALA A 129 15.33 -2.26 -7.76
C ALA A 129 14.58 -2.94 -6.60
N ILE A 130 15.08 -2.85 -5.35
CA ILE A 130 14.35 -3.36 -4.17
C ILE A 130 13.01 -2.64 -4.00
N ALA A 131 12.97 -1.31 -4.14
CA ALA A 131 11.73 -0.54 -4.00
C ALA A 131 10.67 -0.96 -5.04
N LYS A 132 11.09 -1.19 -6.30
CA LYS A 132 10.22 -1.74 -7.37
C LYS A 132 9.71 -3.15 -7.02
N ALA A 133 10.58 -4.04 -6.54
CA ALA A 133 10.20 -5.41 -6.15
C ALA A 133 9.17 -5.41 -5.00
N ILE A 134 9.43 -4.63 -3.95
CA ILE A 134 8.51 -4.45 -2.83
C ILE A 134 7.17 -3.91 -3.30
N THR A 135 7.16 -2.96 -4.23
CA THR A 135 5.92 -2.37 -4.76
C THR A 135 5.03 -3.41 -5.42
N GLY A 136 5.59 -4.24 -6.31
CA GLY A 136 4.85 -5.35 -6.92
C GLY A 136 4.30 -6.32 -5.87
N ALA A 137 5.15 -6.73 -4.93
CA ALA A 137 4.76 -7.65 -3.86
C ALA A 137 3.64 -7.07 -2.96
N TYR A 138 3.75 -5.80 -2.55
CA TYR A 138 2.94 -5.25 -1.47
C TYR A 138 1.59 -4.70 -1.92
N LEU A 139 1.48 -4.19 -3.16
CA LEU A 139 0.22 -3.70 -3.71
C LEU A 139 -0.71 -4.83 -4.18
N SER A 140 -0.18 -6.04 -4.31
CA SER A 140 -0.90 -7.21 -4.82
C SER A 140 -1.49 -8.09 -3.71
N SER A 141 -2.51 -8.86 -4.06
CA SER A 141 -3.22 -9.84 -3.23
C SER A 141 -3.77 -10.99 -4.09
N GLY A 142 -4.47 -11.95 -3.50
CA GLY A 142 -5.22 -12.95 -4.26
C GLY A 142 -6.40 -12.38 -5.06
N GLY A 143 -6.83 -11.15 -4.79
CA GLY A 143 -7.93 -10.48 -5.49
C GLY A 143 -7.50 -9.40 -6.49
N ASN A 144 -6.23 -8.97 -6.47
CA ASN A 144 -5.72 -7.94 -7.37
C ASN A 144 -4.21 -8.07 -7.58
N ALA A 145 -3.72 -7.82 -8.79
CA ALA A 145 -2.30 -7.79 -9.12
C ALA A 145 -1.93 -6.43 -9.71
N PHE A 146 -1.13 -5.67 -8.97
CA PHE A 146 -0.69 -4.32 -9.31
C PHE A 146 0.83 -4.27 -9.44
N SER A 147 1.30 -3.67 -10.52
CA SER A 147 2.72 -3.42 -10.79
C SER A 147 3.13 -2.03 -10.30
N SER A 148 4.41 -1.69 -10.38
CA SER A 148 4.85 -0.30 -10.17
C SER A 148 4.32 0.66 -11.25
N ARG A 149 3.94 0.20 -12.45
CA ARG A 149 3.19 1.02 -13.42
C ARG A 149 1.78 1.33 -12.91
N THR A 150 1.11 0.35 -12.32
CA THR A 150 -0.17 0.60 -11.64
C THR A 150 0.00 1.63 -10.52
N ALA A 151 1.08 1.53 -9.75
CA ALA A 151 1.42 2.51 -8.73
C ALA A 151 1.65 3.91 -9.33
N SER A 152 2.42 4.04 -10.42
CA SER A 152 2.58 5.28 -11.19
C SER A 152 1.23 5.93 -11.47
N PHE A 153 0.28 5.11 -11.89
CA PHE A 153 -1.02 5.55 -12.36
C PHE A 153 -1.86 6.24 -11.28
N ILE A 154 -1.77 5.77 -10.03
CA ILE A 154 -2.68 6.15 -8.95
C ILE A 154 -2.11 7.17 -7.95
N VAL A 155 -0.92 7.71 -8.21
CA VAL A 155 -0.21 8.59 -7.26
C VAL A 155 0.02 10.02 -7.76
N GLN A 156 -0.42 10.32 -8.96
CA GLN A 156 -0.16 11.58 -9.65
C GLN A 156 -1.24 12.63 -9.40
N GLU A 157 -0.98 13.87 -9.83
CA GLU A 157 -1.87 15.01 -9.67
C GLU A 157 -3.16 14.93 -10.50
N HIS A 158 -3.21 14.03 -11.48
CA HIS A 158 -4.36 13.77 -12.34
C HIS A 158 -4.56 12.26 -12.49
N PHE A 159 -5.83 11.85 -12.56
CA PHE A 159 -6.23 10.46 -12.71
C PHE A 159 -7.31 10.33 -13.81
N PRO A 160 -7.07 9.48 -14.83
CA PRO A 160 -5.76 8.91 -15.17
C PRO A 160 -4.74 10.00 -15.55
N PRO A 161 -3.43 9.82 -15.31
CA PRO A 161 -2.39 10.76 -15.76
C PRO A 161 -2.29 10.81 -17.28
N ALA A 162 -2.69 11.93 -17.87
CA ALA A 162 -2.55 12.22 -19.29
C ALA A 162 -2.68 13.74 -19.57
N PRO A 163 -2.15 14.23 -20.70
CA PRO A 163 -2.36 15.62 -21.12
C PRO A 163 -3.85 15.99 -21.30
N THR A 164 -4.70 15.03 -21.68
CA THR A 164 -6.13 15.26 -21.95
C THR A 164 -7.02 15.17 -20.71
N THR A 165 -6.46 14.78 -19.56
CA THR A 165 -7.18 14.61 -18.29
C THR A 165 -6.78 15.65 -17.26
N ALA A 166 -6.03 16.68 -17.67
CA ALA A 166 -5.82 17.87 -16.86
C ALA A 166 -7.18 18.47 -16.47
N GLY A 167 -7.44 18.54 -15.16
CA GLY A 167 -8.75 18.93 -14.61
C GLY A 167 -9.63 17.77 -14.14
N LEU A 168 -9.13 16.54 -14.18
CA LEU A 168 -9.66 15.43 -13.38
C LEU A 168 -8.95 15.36 -12.02
N GLU A 169 -9.58 14.64 -11.09
CA GLU A 169 -9.09 14.41 -9.73
C GLU A 169 -7.69 13.80 -9.69
N SER A 170 -6.98 14.00 -8.58
CA SER A 170 -5.71 13.33 -8.33
C SER A 170 -5.90 11.82 -8.14
N GLY A 171 -4.82 11.07 -8.35
CA GLY A 171 -4.80 9.61 -8.12
C GLY A 171 -5.32 9.21 -6.72
N PRO A 172 -6.05 8.09 -6.61
CA PRO A 172 -6.72 7.71 -5.37
C PRO A 172 -5.75 7.43 -4.22
N LEU A 173 -4.51 7.01 -4.51
CA LEU A 173 -3.46 6.75 -3.52
C LEU A 173 -2.32 7.78 -3.58
N PHE A 174 -2.63 9.01 -3.99
CA PHE A 174 -1.72 10.16 -3.97
C PHE A 174 -0.83 10.20 -2.72
N GLY A 175 0.50 10.09 -2.89
CA GLY A 175 1.48 10.11 -1.80
C GLY A 175 1.72 8.78 -1.09
N VAL A 176 1.19 7.64 -1.56
CA VAL A 176 1.46 6.30 -0.99
C VAL A 176 2.94 5.90 -1.08
N GLN A 177 3.71 6.55 -1.95
CA GLN A 177 5.16 6.35 -2.11
C GLN A 177 5.89 6.57 -0.78
N PHE A 178 5.42 7.51 0.03
CA PHE A 178 5.98 7.78 1.37
C PHE A 178 5.40 6.86 2.45
N SER A 179 5.32 5.56 2.14
CA SER A 179 5.00 4.48 3.07
C SER A 179 6.06 3.38 2.99
N GLN A 180 6.04 2.41 3.91
CA GLN A 180 7.08 1.38 4.03
C GLN A 180 8.47 2.01 4.21
N LEU A 181 8.52 3.17 4.87
CA LEU A 181 9.70 4.01 4.95
C LEU A 181 10.82 3.29 5.72
N PRO A 182 12.10 3.56 5.40
CA PRO A 182 13.22 2.91 6.04
C PRO A 182 13.36 3.23 7.55
N CYS A 183 12.76 4.35 7.98
CA CYS A 183 12.67 4.83 9.35
C CYS A 183 11.42 4.38 10.12
N SER A 184 10.47 3.70 9.47
CA SER A 184 9.21 3.31 10.12
C SER A 184 9.50 2.48 11.38
N ASP A 185 8.81 2.81 12.47
CA ASP A 185 8.85 2.06 13.72
C ASP A 185 8.05 0.74 13.64
N LEU A 186 7.22 0.59 12.60
CA LEU A 186 6.46 -0.63 12.32
C LEU A 186 7.21 -1.57 11.38
N ALA A 187 7.87 -1.05 10.35
CA ALA A 187 8.52 -1.89 9.36
C ALA A 187 9.73 -2.63 9.97
N ALA A 188 9.79 -3.94 9.75
CA ALA A 188 10.90 -4.76 10.21
C ALA A 188 12.16 -4.51 9.34
N ARG A 189 13.32 -4.60 9.98
CA ARG A 189 14.64 -4.57 9.32
C ARG A 189 15.11 -5.99 9.03
N ALA A 190 16.10 -6.18 8.16
CA ALA A 190 16.71 -7.49 7.94
C ALA A 190 17.29 -8.11 9.23
N SER A 191 17.77 -7.27 10.16
CA SER A 191 18.24 -7.69 11.48
C SER A 191 17.17 -8.33 12.37
N ASP A 192 15.89 -8.13 12.05
CA ASP A 192 14.76 -8.63 12.84
C ASP A 192 14.35 -10.06 12.42
N GLY A 193 15.16 -10.73 11.58
CA GLY A 193 14.86 -12.05 11.02
C GLY A 193 14.05 -11.95 9.73
N LEU A 194 13.22 -12.96 9.43
CA LEU A 194 12.41 -13.02 8.19
C LEU A 194 10.99 -12.44 8.35
N ILE A 195 10.67 -11.88 9.52
CA ILE A 195 9.35 -11.32 9.78
C ILE A 195 9.14 -10.00 9.02
N GLY A 196 7.94 -9.81 8.47
CA GLY A 196 7.55 -8.57 7.81
C GLY A 196 6.48 -7.75 8.54
N PRO A 197 5.94 -6.72 7.87
CA PRO A 197 6.43 -6.20 6.57
C PRO A 197 7.86 -5.67 6.72
N LYS A 198 8.73 -5.97 5.75
CA LYS A 198 10.04 -5.33 5.65
C LYS A 198 9.91 -3.91 5.09
N ARG A 199 10.80 -3.04 5.57
CA ARG A 199 10.95 -1.67 5.05
C ARG A 199 11.45 -1.69 3.59
N SER A 200 11.14 -0.63 2.85
CA SER A 200 11.70 -0.34 1.53
C SER A 200 12.79 0.74 1.63
N PRO A 201 13.87 0.68 0.81
CA PRO A 201 14.91 1.72 0.80
C PRO A 201 14.39 3.12 0.45
N LEU A 202 13.34 3.21 -0.39
CA LEU A 202 12.85 4.47 -0.97
C LEU A 202 11.33 4.65 -0.80
N GLY A 203 10.69 3.77 -0.03
CA GLY A 203 9.23 3.65 -0.01
C GLY A 203 8.70 2.90 -1.23
N LEU A 204 7.44 3.12 -1.62
CA LEU A 204 6.87 2.49 -2.81
C LEU A 204 7.27 3.24 -4.09
N ALA A 205 7.44 2.49 -5.18
CA ALA A 205 7.91 2.97 -6.47
C ALA A 205 6.74 3.37 -7.37
N ALA A 206 6.85 4.55 -7.98
CA ALA A 206 6.01 4.95 -9.12
C ALA A 206 6.67 4.58 -10.46
N ASP A 207 7.91 4.11 -10.44
CA ASP A 207 8.70 3.85 -11.64
C ASP A 207 8.42 2.46 -12.21
N PRO A 208 8.04 2.30 -13.50
CA PRO A 208 7.82 0.99 -14.14
C PRO A 208 8.99 0.02 -13.97
N GLY A 209 8.73 -1.29 -14.00
CA GLY A 209 9.77 -2.32 -13.76
C GLY A 209 9.67 -3.09 -12.44
N GLY A 210 8.57 -2.94 -11.71
CA GLY A 210 8.23 -3.76 -10.54
C GLY A 210 6.99 -4.61 -10.79
N PHE A 211 7.08 -5.93 -10.66
CA PHE A 211 5.96 -6.85 -10.84
C PHE A 211 5.76 -7.80 -9.65
N PRO A 212 4.51 -8.16 -9.31
CA PRO A 212 4.25 -9.26 -8.39
C PRO A 212 4.62 -10.61 -9.01
N LEU A 213 5.04 -11.54 -8.16
CA LEU A 213 5.32 -12.93 -8.51
C LEU A 213 4.27 -13.83 -7.87
N TYR A 214 3.74 -14.78 -8.64
CA TYR A 214 2.69 -15.69 -8.22
C TYR A 214 3.10 -17.16 -8.39
N GLN A 215 2.66 -18.01 -7.46
CA GLN A 215 2.69 -19.47 -7.62
C GLN A 215 1.29 -19.99 -7.33
N ASN A 216 0.74 -20.81 -8.23
CA ASN A 216 -0.58 -21.41 -8.06
C ASN A 216 -1.70 -20.39 -7.76
N GLY A 217 -1.57 -19.15 -8.27
CA GLY A 217 -2.51 -18.06 -8.01
C GLY A 217 -2.32 -17.32 -6.68
N VAL A 218 -1.31 -17.65 -5.89
CA VAL A 218 -0.94 -16.97 -4.64
C VAL A 218 0.23 -16.04 -4.87
N VAL A 219 0.16 -14.80 -4.36
CA VAL A 219 1.30 -13.86 -4.37
C VAL A 219 2.40 -14.40 -3.47
N VAL A 220 3.60 -14.60 -4.01
CA VAL A 220 4.76 -15.12 -3.27
C VAL A 220 5.92 -14.14 -3.17
N GLY A 221 5.86 -13.03 -3.91
CA GLY A 221 6.92 -12.04 -3.90
C GLY A 221 6.79 -10.96 -4.97
N GLY A 222 7.90 -10.33 -5.29
CA GLY A 222 8.00 -9.36 -6.37
C GLY A 222 9.39 -9.33 -6.98
N ILE A 223 9.46 -8.92 -8.24
CA ILE A 223 10.69 -8.59 -8.97
C ILE A 223 10.74 -7.09 -9.22
N GLY A 224 11.91 -6.50 -9.13
CA GLY A 224 12.17 -5.10 -9.48
C GLY A 224 13.46 -4.95 -10.27
N VAL A 225 13.44 -4.09 -11.29
CA VAL A 225 14.57 -3.91 -12.22
C VAL A 225 14.93 -2.45 -12.40
N ILE A 226 16.23 -2.17 -12.49
CA ILE A 226 16.81 -0.90 -12.94
C ILE A 226 17.85 -1.19 -14.03
N ALA A 227 17.62 -0.69 -15.24
CA ALA A 227 18.47 -0.87 -16.41
C ALA A 227 18.67 0.44 -17.19
N ASP A 228 17.70 1.34 -17.18
CA ASP A 228 17.75 2.61 -17.91
C ASP A 228 18.45 3.77 -17.14
N GLY A 229 18.70 3.58 -15.84
CA GLY A 229 19.35 4.57 -14.97
C GLY A 229 18.41 5.68 -14.46
N THR A 230 17.09 5.51 -14.59
CA THR A 230 16.08 6.44 -14.07
C THR A 230 15.28 5.78 -12.95
N TYR A 231 14.84 6.58 -11.98
CA TYR A 231 13.83 6.19 -11.00
C TYR A 231 12.72 7.22 -11.01
N GLY A 232 11.81 7.07 -11.96
CA GLY A 232 10.83 8.07 -12.37
C GLY A 232 9.38 7.64 -12.11
N PHE A 233 8.53 8.08 -13.03
CA PHE A 233 7.12 7.74 -13.12
C PHE A 233 6.66 8.04 -14.55
N ASP A 234 5.59 7.39 -14.98
CA ASP A 234 4.97 7.58 -16.29
C ASP A 234 3.81 8.61 -16.18
N PRO A 235 3.94 9.82 -16.77
CA PRO A 235 2.94 10.87 -16.70
C PRO A 235 1.84 10.81 -17.78
N ASN A 236 1.87 9.81 -18.67
CA ASN A 236 0.96 9.75 -19.80
C ASN A 236 0.51 8.32 -20.09
N VAL A 237 -0.79 8.06 -20.02
CA VAL A 237 -1.32 6.72 -20.34
C VAL A 237 -2.02 6.61 -21.69
N LEU A 238 -1.90 7.64 -22.52
CA LEU A 238 -2.45 7.61 -23.88
C LEU A 238 -1.54 6.86 -24.85
N ASP A 239 -0.25 6.79 -24.55
CA ASP A 239 0.75 6.00 -25.24
C ASP A 239 0.94 4.62 -24.57
N ARG A 240 1.88 3.86 -25.13
CA ARG A 240 2.43 2.63 -24.56
C ARG A 240 3.93 2.74 -24.63
N ASP A 241 4.58 2.70 -23.48
CA ASP A 241 6.03 2.79 -23.41
C ASP A 241 6.69 1.47 -23.81
N ASN A 242 7.81 1.56 -24.52
CA ASN A 242 8.77 0.44 -24.60
C ASN A 242 9.83 0.61 -23.51
N ASP A 243 9.39 0.56 -22.25
CA ASP A 243 10.23 0.75 -21.07
C ASP A 243 11.17 -0.45 -20.85
N LEU A 244 12.47 -0.18 -20.67
CA LEU A 244 13.50 -1.20 -20.58
C LEU A 244 13.40 -1.99 -19.27
N ASP A 245 13.17 -1.30 -18.16
CA ASP A 245 13.06 -1.90 -16.83
C ASP A 245 11.83 -2.80 -16.77
N GLU A 246 10.71 -2.34 -17.32
CA GLU A 246 9.45 -3.06 -17.42
C GLU A 246 9.58 -4.33 -18.25
N ALA A 247 10.18 -4.26 -19.44
CA ALA A 247 10.34 -5.44 -20.30
C ALA A 247 11.21 -6.52 -19.64
N ILE A 248 12.33 -6.10 -19.02
CA ILE A 248 13.25 -7.00 -18.33
C ILE A 248 12.57 -7.62 -17.09
N ALA A 249 11.83 -6.82 -16.31
CA ALA A 249 11.12 -7.31 -15.14
C ALA A 249 9.99 -8.28 -15.52
N LEU A 250 9.23 -7.98 -16.59
CA LEU A 250 8.17 -8.85 -17.11
C LEU A 250 8.73 -10.21 -17.52
N ALA A 251 9.89 -10.26 -18.16
CA ALA A 251 10.54 -11.51 -18.51
C ALA A 251 10.90 -12.37 -17.28
N GLY A 252 11.28 -11.75 -16.17
CA GLY A 252 11.50 -12.44 -14.90
C GLY A 252 10.22 -13.02 -14.26
N THR A 253 9.03 -12.66 -14.75
CA THR A 253 7.76 -13.23 -14.26
C THR A 253 7.34 -14.50 -15.00
N VAL A 254 8.08 -14.95 -16.02
CA VAL A 254 7.70 -16.13 -16.81
C VAL A 254 7.71 -17.40 -15.95
N GLY A 255 6.56 -18.06 -15.81
CA GLY A 255 6.33 -19.17 -14.87
C GLY A 255 5.90 -18.74 -13.46
N PHE A 256 5.83 -17.43 -13.21
CA PHE A 256 5.40 -16.79 -11.96
C PHE A 256 4.36 -15.69 -12.21
N GLU A 257 3.61 -15.79 -13.30
CA GLU A 257 2.75 -14.71 -13.78
C GLU A 257 1.54 -14.49 -12.87
N ALA A 258 1.17 -13.23 -12.67
CA ALA A 258 -0.12 -12.90 -12.08
C ALA A 258 -1.29 -13.48 -12.91
N PRO A 259 -2.32 -14.09 -12.28
CA PRO A 259 -3.51 -14.54 -12.98
C PRO A 259 -4.16 -13.38 -13.75
N VAL A 260 -4.45 -13.58 -15.04
CA VAL A 260 -4.97 -12.52 -15.93
C VAL A 260 -6.24 -11.86 -15.37
N GLY A 261 -7.13 -12.64 -14.76
CA GLY A 261 -8.41 -12.15 -14.24
C GLY A 261 -8.32 -11.18 -13.06
N ILE A 262 -7.16 -11.06 -12.41
CA ILE A 262 -6.96 -10.14 -11.27
C ILE A 262 -5.94 -9.03 -11.59
N ARG A 263 -5.40 -8.95 -12.80
CA ARG A 263 -4.44 -7.90 -13.18
C ARG A 263 -5.12 -6.53 -13.22
N ALA A 264 -4.32 -5.48 -13.05
CA ALA A 264 -4.80 -4.11 -13.00
C ALA A 264 -5.67 -3.71 -14.21
N ASP A 265 -5.38 -4.22 -15.41
CA ASP A 265 -6.18 -4.00 -16.63
C ASP A 265 -7.59 -4.62 -16.58
N ARG A 266 -7.93 -5.35 -15.52
CA ARG A 266 -9.26 -5.91 -15.23
C ARG A 266 -9.95 -5.25 -14.05
N ILE A 267 -9.35 -4.18 -13.51
CA ILE A 267 -9.85 -3.46 -12.34
C ILE A 267 -10.02 -2.00 -12.73
N THR A 268 -11.17 -1.44 -12.34
CA THR A 268 -11.50 -0.04 -12.61
C THR A 268 -11.57 0.77 -11.32
N ALA A 269 -11.00 1.96 -11.33
CA ALA A 269 -11.22 2.99 -10.33
C ALA A 269 -11.88 4.19 -11.03
N ASP A 270 -12.99 4.69 -10.47
CA ASP A 270 -13.77 5.80 -11.06
C ASP A 270 -14.08 5.62 -12.57
N GLY A 271 -14.41 4.38 -12.96
CA GLY A 271 -14.70 4.02 -14.35
C GLY A 271 -13.48 3.90 -15.26
N THR A 272 -12.28 4.19 -14.76
CA THR A 272 -11.01 4.10 -15.49
C THR A 272 -10.34 2.76 -15.24
N SER A 273 -10.02 2.01 -16.31
CA SER A 273 -9.22 0.78 -16.20
C SER A 273 -7.78 1.10 -15.81
N LEU A 274 -7.25 0.39 -14.81
CA LEU A 274 -5.86 0.57 -14.39
C LEU A 274 -4.88 -0.06 -15.38
N ARG A 275 -3.62 0.41 -15.38
CA ARG A 275 -2.54 -0.12 -16.22
C ARG A 275 -1.70 -1.14 -15.47
N TYR A 276 -1.61 -2.37 -15.97
CA TYR A 276 -0.72 -3.40 -15.40
C TYR A 276 0.68 -3.35 -16.01
N THR A 277 0.76 -3.23 -17.34
CA THR A 277 2.02 -3.09 -18.07
C THR A 277 1.75 -2.55 -19.46
N ASP A 278 2.73 -1.89 -20.08
CA ASP A 278 2.66 -1.53 -21.51
C ASP A 278 3.38 -2.52 -22.42
N ILE A 279 4.20 -3.41 -21.84
CA ILE A 279 4.90 -4.50 -22.53
C ILE A 279 4.05 -5.78 -22.51
N GLU A 280 3.89 -6.41 -23.66
CA GLU A 280 3.20 -7.69 -23.79
C GLU A 280 4.21 -8.85 -23.84
N TYR A 281 3.81 -10.03 -23.34
CA TYR A 281 4.67 -11.23 -23.36
C TYR A 281 5.23 -11.60 -24.75
N PRO A 282 4.52 -11.40 -25.88
CA PRO A 282 5.11 -11.62 -27.20
C PRO A 282 6.23 -10.63 -27.58
N GLN A 283 6.38 -9.52 -26.86
CA GLN A 283 7.41 -8.50 -27.08
C GLN A 283 8.71 -8.76 -26.30
N ILE A 284 8.72 -9.73 -25.39
CA ILE A 284 9.94 -10.21 -24.72
C ILE A 284 10.50 -11.44 -25.45
N GLY A 285 11.80 -11.67 -25.33
CA GLY A 285 12.48 -12.82 -25.90
C GLY A 285 12.07 -14.15 -25.25
N ASN A 286 12.40 -15.26 -25.90
CA ASN A 286 12.23 -16.58 -25.28
C ASN A 286 13.27 -16.78 -24.17
N VAL A 287 12.84 -16.62 -22.92
CA VAL A 287 13.68 -16.78 -21.72
C VAL A 287 13.57 -18.18 -21.10
N ALA A 288 12.82 -19.09 -21.71
CA ALA A 288 12.70 -20.47 -21.24
C ALA A 288 14.07 -21.16 -21.24
N GLY A 289 14.41 -21.81 -20.13
CA GLY A 289 15.70 -22.49 -19.96
C GLY A 289 16.86 -21.59 -19.52
N ALA A 290 16.63 -20.29 -19.28
CA ALA A 290 17.62 -19.44 -18.62
C ALA A 290 18.01 -20.03 -17.25
N SER A 291 19.30 -20.06 -16.96
CA SER A 291 19.86 -20.66 -15.74
C SER A 291 20.77 -19.66 -15.04
N PHE A 292 20.60 -19.51 -13.71
CA PHE A 292 21.42 -18.61 -12.91
C PHE A 292 22.92 -18.92 -13.03
N ALA A 293 23.30 -20.20 -13.08
CA ALA A 293 24.69 -20.62 -13.21
C ALA A 293 25.36 -20.15 -14.53
N ALA A 294 24.55 -19.90 -15.57
CA ALA A 294 25.01 -19.40 -16.87
C ALA A 294 24.76 -17.89 -17.06
N THR A 295 24.31 -17.20 -16.02
CA THR A 295 24.02 -15.77 -16.05
C THR A 295 25.23 -14.98 -15.54
N ALA A 296 25.83 -14.18 -16.42
CA ALA A 296 26.95 -13.32 -16.04
C ALA A 296 26.48 -12.19 -15.13
N GLY A 297 27.21 -11.95 -14.04
CA GLY A 297 26.96 -10.88 -13.07
C GLY A 297 27.35 -11.31 -11.66
N VAL A 298 26.98 -10.48 -10.68
CA VAL A 298 27.34 -10.70 -9.27
C VAL A 298 26.15 -10.43 -8.37
N LEU A 299 26.07 -11.16 -7.26
CA LEU A 299 25.17 -10.81 -6.16
C LEU A 299 25.73 -9.59 -5.44
N VAL A 300 24.89 -8.58 -5.23
CA VAL A 300 25.26 -7.28 -4.68
C VAL A 300 24.79 -7.17 -3.23
N PRO A 301 25.70 -7.06 -2.25
CA PRO A 301 25.29 -6.76 -0.88
C PRO A 301 24.67 -5.35 -0.80
N VAL A 302 23.59 -5.22 -0.03
CA VAL A 302 22.91 -3.95 0.24
C VAL A 302 22.76 -3.80 1.75
N ALA A 303 23.46 -2.82 2.33
CA ALA A 303 23.53 -2.65 3.77
C ALA A 303 22.13 -2.54 4.40
N GLY A 304 21.85 -3.39 5.37
CA GLY A 304 20.55 -3.44 6.07
C GLY A 304 19.41 -4.12 5.32
N TYR A 305 19.66 -4.71 4.14
CA TYR A 305 18.65 -5.40 3.32
C TYR A 305 19.07 -6.80 2.91
N TYR A 306 20.28 -6.97 2.38
CA TYR A 306 20.73 -8.23 1.78
C TYR A 306 22.25 -8.37 1.89
N SER A 307 22.75 -9.53 2.30
CA SER A 307 24.18 -9.75 2.57
C SER A 307 25.00 -10.08 1.33
N GLY A 308 24.38 -10.42 0.19
CA GLY A 308 25.11 -10.88 -1.00
C GLY A 308 25.63 -12.33 -0.91
N ALA A 309 25.38 -13.06 0.18
CA ALA A 309 26.01 -14.36 0.43
C ALA A 309 25.49 -15.50 -0.47
N GLY A 310 24.31 -15.34 -1.08
CA GLY A 310 23.70 -16.37 -1.92
C GLY A 310 22.22 -16.10 -2.17
N LEU A 311 21.61 -16.94 -3.01
CA LEU A 311 20.16 -16.91 -3.25
C LEU A 311 19.43 -17.45 -2.02
N LEU A 312 18.47 -16.68 -1.50
CA LEU A 312 17.71 -17.04 -0.30
C LEU A 312 16.33 -17.59 -0.66
N ALA A 313 15.79 -18.48 0.19
CA ALA A 313 14.39 -18.86 0.14
C ALA A 313 13.52 -17.84 0.88
N GLY A 314 12.29 -17.64 0.40
CA GLY A 314 11.31 -16.74 1.02
C GLY A 314 10.62 -17.35 2.23
N ALA A 315 10.02 -16.49 3.06
CA ALA A 315 9.19 -16.93 4.17
C ALA A 315 7.76 -17.26 3.68
N THR A 316 7.24 -18.40 4.09
CA THR A 316 5.87 -18.81 3.78
C THR A 316 4.86 -17.88 4.47
N TYR A 317 4.08 -17.16 3.68
CA TYR A 317 3.07 -16.22 4.17
C TYR A 317 2.01 -16.92 5.03
N GLY A 318 1.48 -16.21 6.03
CA GLY A 318 0.47 -16.75 6.95
C GLY A 318 1.04 -17.58 8.11
N THR A 319 2.37 -17.70 8.18
CA THR A 319 3.09 -18.41 9.25
C THR A 319 3.82 -17.45 10.18
N GLU A 320 4.21 -17.96 11.35
CA GLU A 320 5.12 -17.26 12.29
C GLU A 320 6.37 -16.73 11.60
N ALA A 321 6.98 -17.52 10.70
CA ALA A 321 8.21 -17.16 10.01
C ALA A 321 8.08 -15.89 9.15
N SER A 322 6.90 -15.69 8.53
CA SER A 322 6.61 -14.47 7.75
C SER A 322 6.31 -13.25 8.61
N GLY A 323 6.10 -13.42 9.91
CA GLY A 323 5.66 -12.35 10.81
C GLY A 323 4.19 -11.95 10.61
N VAL A 324 3.41 -12.70 9.83
CA VAL A 324 1.98 -12.46 9.61
C VAL A 324 1.26 -13.78 9.73
N ARG A 325 0.36 -13.92 10.70
CA ARG A 325 -0.37 -15.18 10.94
C ARG A 325 -1.80 -14.96 11.41
N ALA A 326 -2.61 -16.01 11.35
CA ALA A 326 -3.93 -16.02 11.99
C ALA A 326 -3.80 -15.70 13.49
N SER A 327 -4.71 -14.88 14.02
CA SER A 327 -4.82 -14.61 15.45
C SER A 327 -5.17 -15.87 16.22
N THR A 328 -4.89 -15.91 17.52
CA THR A 328 -5.47 -16.87 18.48
C THR A 328 -6.78 -16.31 19.05
N ALA A 329 -7.61 -17.18 19.63
CA ALA A 329 -8.89 -16.75 20.21
C ALA A 329 -8.71 -15.79 21.42
N ALA A 330 -7.55 -15.85 22.09
CA ALA A 330 -7.20 -14.94 23.18
C ALA A 330 -6.78 -13.55 22.67
N GLU A 331 -6.18 -13.48 21.48
CA GLU A 331 -5.78 -12.22 20.85
C GLU A 331 -6.99 -11.50 20.28
N PHE A 332 -7.80 -12.17 19.48
CA PHE A 332 -8.94 -11.56 18.78
C PHE A 332 -10.12 -12.53 18.65
N ALA A 333 -11.34 -12.03 18.89
CA ALA A 333 -12.53 -12.87 18.92
C ALA A 333 -12.89 -13.42 17.53
N ASN A 334 -12.75 -12.60 16.48
CA ASN A 334 -13.01 -13.04 15.11
C ASN A 334 -11.85 -13.91 14.60
N ARG A 335 -12.14 -15.17 14.24
CA ARG A 335 -11.16 -16.15 13.76
C ARG A 335 -10.63 -15.87 12.36
N ASP A 336 -11.28 -15.00 11.59
CA ASP A 336 -10.76 -14.50 10.31
C ASP A 336 -9.57 -13.54 10.49
N ALA A 337 -9.35 -12.99 11.69
CA ALA A 337 -8.34 -11.95 11.90
C ALA A 337 -6.93 -12.52 11.88
N PHE A 338 -6.04 -11.81 11.18
CA PHE A 338 -4.60 -11.99 11.18
C PHE A 338 -3.92 -10.88 11.98
N VAL A 339 -2.75 -11.19 12.55
CA VAL A 339 -1.94 -10.30 13.39
C VAL A 339 -0.48 -10.32 12.94
N LEU A 340 0.29 -9.33 13.39
CA LEU A 340 1.73 -9.27 13.16
C LEU A 340 2.46 -10.03 14.27
N SER A 341 3.24 -11.05 13.92
CA SER A 341 4.02 -11.84 14.86
C SER A 341 5.48 -11.42 14.90
N ASN A 342 6.11 -11.62 16.06
CA ASN A 342 7.55 -11.51 16.25
C ASN A 342 8.33 -12.75 15.76
N GLY A 343 7.65 -13.74 15.18
CA GLY A 343 8.24 -15.00 14.72
C GLY A 343 8.51 -16.03 15.81
N ALA A 344 8.22 -15.69 17.07
CA ALA A 344 8.34 -16.54 18.24
C ALA A 344 6.98 -16.78 18.93
N GLY A 345 5.87 -16.60 18.20
CA GLY A 345 4.52 -16.84 18.69
C GLY A 345 3.80 -15.62 19.27
N ALA A 346 4.51 -14.54 19.58
CA ALA A 346 3.91 -13.36 20.21
C ALA A 346 3.48 -12.31 19.19
N ASN A 347 2.27 -11.76 19.37
CA ASN A 347 1.80 -10.60 18.63
C ASN A 347 2.67 -9.36 18.95
N ARG A 348 3.16 -8.67 17.92
CA ARG A 348 3.97 -7.45 18.02
C ARG A 348 3.16 -6.25 18.51
N TYR A 349 1.86 -6.23 18.23
CA TYR A 349 0.94 -5.13 18.57
C TYR A 349 -0.35 -5.70 19.18
N PRO A 350 -0.27 -6.31 20.38
CA PRO A 350 -1.43 -6.84 21.06
C PRO A 350 -2.39 -5.72 21.46
N LEU A 351 -3.68 -6.07 21.54
CA LEU A 351 -4.71 -5.13 21.96
C LEU A 351 -4.45 -4.67 23.40
N ARG A 352 -4.40 -3.35 23.61
CA ARG A 352 -4.15 -2.73 24.91
C ARG A 352 -4.85 -1.38 25.07
N GLY A 353 -4.91 -0.89 26.30
CA GLY A 353 -5.36 0.48 26.59
C GLY A 353 -4.30 1.54 26.28
N GLY A 354 -4.73 2.80 26.25
CA GLY A 354 -3.91 3.98 26.01
C GLY A 354 -2.75 4.12 26.99
N THR A 355 -1.63 4.65 26.50
CA THR A 355 -0.39 4.84 27.28
C THR A 355 -0.23 6.27 27.81
N ASP A 356 -1.24 7.11 27.58
CA ASP A 356 -1.25 8.57 27.71
C ASP A 356 -2.01 9.08 28.94
N ALA A 357 -2.05 8.28 30.01
CA ALA A 357 -2.64 8.67 31.31
C ALA A 357 -1.98 9.89 31.98
N GLY A 358 -0.76 10.26 31.55
CA GLY A 358 -0.11 11.51 31.97
C GLY A 358 -0.60 12.75 31.21
N ASP A 359 -1.24 12.57 30.05
CA ASP A 359 -1.67 13.65 29.16
C ASP A 359 -3.20 13.84 29.20
N LEU A 360 -3.93 12.77 29.54
CA LEU A 360 -5.40 12.70 29.55
C LEU A 360 -5.93 12.14 30.87
N ALA A 361 -7.04 12.70 31.35
CA ALA A 361 -7.72 12.20 32.55
C ALA A 361 -8.34 10.80 32.36
N ALA A 362 -8.79 10.48 31.14
CA ALA A 362 -9.42 9.21 30.80
C ALA A 362 -8.98 8.70 29.42
N PRO A 363 -7.79 8.07 29.33
CA PRO A 363 -7.34 7.38 28.13
C PRO A 363 -8.32 6.33 27.61
N LEU A 364 -8.10 5.85 26.39
CA LEU A 364 -8.79 4.66 25.89
C LEU A 364 -8.50 3.45 26.79
N THR A 365 -9.53 2.75 27.24
CA THR A 365 -9.37 1.49 27.96
C THR A 365 -9.07 0.35 26.99
N ALA A 366 -8.53 -0.77 27.49
CA ALA A 366 -8.32 -1.97 26.66
C ALA A 366 -9.64 -2.53 26.10
N ALA A 367 -10.75 -2.38 26.84
CA ALA A 367 -12.08 -2.81 26.39
C ALA A 367 -12.60 -1.92 25.25
N GLU A 368 -12.41 -0.61 25.34
CA GLU A 368 -12.77 0.32 24.25
C GLU A 368 -11.90 0.10 23.01
N ALA A 369 -10.59 -0.08 23.17
CA ALA A 369 -9.69 -0.41 22.06
C ALA A 369 -10.11 -1.71 21.35
N ARG A 370 -10.50 -2.73 22.12
CA ARG A 370 -11.04 -3.98 21.60
C ARG A 370 -12.35 -3.78 20.85
N ALA A 371 -13.30 -3.02 21.40
CA ALA A 371 -14.56 -2.74 20.73
C ALA A 371 -14.34 -2.02 19.40
N ILE A 372 -13.47 -1.00 19.35
CA ILE A 372 -13.15 -0.28 18.11
C ILE A 372 -12.64 -1.23 17.02
N LEU A 373 -11.64 -2.06 17.34
CA LEU A 373 -11.05 -2.95 16.35
C LEU A 373 -12.00 -4.08 15.93
N GLU A 374 -12.80 -4.63 16.85
CA GLU A 374 -13.78 -5.70 16.55
C GLU A 374 -14.95 -5.18 15.70
N GLU A 375 -15.48 -3.99 15.98
CA GLU A 375 -16.56 -3.40 15.19
C GLU A 375 -16.08 -2.96 13.81
N ALA A 376 -14.88 -2.36 13.69
CA ALA A 376 -14.29 -2.06 12.40
C ALA A 376 -14.04 -3.33 11.56
N PHE A 377 -13.54 -4.40 12.19
CA PHE A 377 -13.37 -5.70 11.51
C PHE A 377 -14.71 -6.28 11.05
N THR A 378 -15.78 -6.08 11.84
CA THR A 378 -17.14 -6.51 11.48
C THR A 378 -17.72 -5.70 10.31
N VAL A 379 -17.45 -4.39 10.23
CA VAL A 379 -17.82 -3.59 9.05
C VAL A 379 -17.06 -4.08 7.81
N MET A 380 -15.76 -4.32 7.94
CA MET A 380 -14.92 -4.88 6.86
C MET A 380 -15.45 -6.23 6.36
N SER A 381 -15.82 -7.15 7.26
CA SER A 381 -16.26 -8.51 6.89
C SER A 381 -17.58 -8.54 6.09
N ARG A 382 -18.30 -7.41 6.08
CA ARG A 382 -19.54 -7.19 5.33
C ARG A 382 -19.33 -6.35 4.07
N ALA A 383 -18.24 -5.56 4.03
CA ALA A 383 -17.99 -4.56 3.01
C ALA A 383 -17.67 -5.18 1.64
N ARG A 384 -18.24 -4.60 0.59
CA ARG A 384 -17.92 -4.89 -0.81
C ARG A 384 -16.59 -4.22 -1.17
N ALA A 385 -15.67 -4.99 -1.74
CA ALA A 385 -14.41 -4.48 -2.25
C ALA A 385 -14.60 -3.63 -3.52
N GLN A 386 -13.79 -2.60 -3.67
CA GLN A 386 -13.70 -1.78 -4.88
C GLN A 386 -12.71 -2.35 -5.89
N ILE A 387 -11.55 -2.81 -5.40
CA ILE A 387 -10.39 -3.11 -6.25
C ILE A 387 -10.05 -4.60 -6.29
N ARG A 388 -11.04 -5.48 -6.09
CA ARG A 388 -10.82 -6.93 -6.04
C ARG A 388 -11.69 -7.66 -7.04
N GLN A 389 -11.11 -8.69 -7.64
CA GLN A 389 -11.77 -9.65 -8.51
C GLN A 389 -11.84 -11.03 -7.83
N PRO A 390 -12.88 -11.83 -8.08
CA PRO A 390 -14.09 -11.46 -8.82
C PRO A 390 -14.86 -10.32 -8.11
N LEU A 391 -15.66 -9.57 -8.87
CA LEU A 391 -16.59 -8.59 -8.29
C LEU A 391 -17.41 -9.24 -7.18
N ASP A 392 -17.86 -8.40 -6.24
CA ASP A 392 -18.64 -8.82 -5.06
C ASP A 392 -17.81 -9.62 -4.03
N SER A 393 -16.49 -9.57 -4.17
CA SER A 393 -15.56 -9.96 -3.11
C SER A 393 -15.62 -9.02 -1.92
N ARG A 394 -15.22 -9.53 -0.75
CA ARG A 394 -15.11 -8.75 0.49
C ARG A 394 -13.88 -7.85 0.46
N ALA A 395 -14.03 -6.64 1.00
CA ALA A 395 -12.91 -5.74 1.24
C ALA A 395 -11.89 -6.43 2.17
N GLN A 396 -10.60 -6.28 1.86
CA GLN A 396 -9.51 -6.85 2.64
C GLN A 396 -8.53 -5.75 3.02
N VAL A 397 -8.49 -5.39 4.30
CA VAL A 397 -7.74 -4.23 4.79
C VAL A 397 -6.98 -4.56 6.08
N THR A 398 -6.02 -3.70 6.42
CA THR A 398 -5.43 -3.61 7.76
C THR A 398 -6.03 -2.44 8.51
N ILE A 399 -6.29 -2.64 9.80
CA ILE A 399 -6.92 -1.69 10.72
C ILE A 399 -5.95 -1.44 11.87
N SER A 400 -5.60 -0.18 12.09
CA SER A 400 -4.69 0.26 13.15
C SER A 400 -5.37 1.26 14.07
N LEU A 401 -5.12 1.14 15.38
CA LEU A 401 -5.58 2.06 16.41
C LEU A 401 -4.38 2.62 17.18
N VAL A 402 -4.38 3.93 17.42
CA VAL A 402 -3.36 4.61 18.23
C VAL A 402 -3.99 5.47 19.33
N ASP A 403 -3.24 5.68 20.42
CA ASP A 403 -3.56 6.72 21.42
C ASP A 403 -3.08 8.11 20.99
N THR A 404 -3.23 9.12 21.85
CA THR A 404 -2.86 10.48 21.47
C THR A 404 -1.37 10.65 21.22
N ARG A 405 -0.50 9.84 21.86
CA ARG A 405 0.95 9.83 21.65
C ARG A 405 1.36 9.13 20.35
N GLY A 406 0.40 8.62 19.56
CA GLY A 406 0.68 7.85 18.36
C GLY A 406 1.17 6.42 18.69
N ALA A 407 1.04 5.98 19.94
CA ALA A 407 1.42 4.65 20.35
C ALA A 407 0.35 3.65 19.92
N VAL A 408 0.78 2.54 19.34
CA VAL A 408 -0.13 1.51 18.81
C VAL A 408 -0.90 0.83 19.95
N LEU A 409 -2.22 0.77 19.83
CA LEU A 409 -3.13 0.08 20.75
C LEU A 409 -3.61 -1.26 20.22
N GLY A 410 -3.45 -1.50 18.92
CA GLY A 410 -3.67 -2.79 18.28
C GLY A 410 -3.62 -2.65 16.76
N ILE A 411 -3.23 -3.73 16.08
CA ILE A 411 -3.28 -3.87 14.63
C ILE A 411 -3.89 -5.21 14.30
N VAL A 412 -4.94 -5.21 13.48
CA VAL A 412 -5.59 -6.42 12.98
C VAL A 412 -5.86 -6.27 11.49
N ARG A 413 -5.87 -7.39 10.77
CA ARG A 413 -6.08 -7.40 9.32
C ARG A 413 -6.80 -8.64 8.86
N SER A 414 -7.44 -8.55 7.70
CA SER A 414 -7.96 -9.73 7.02
C SER A 414 -6.81 -10.56 6.39
N PRO A 415 -7.03 -11.85 6.08
CA PRO A 415 -5.95 -12.78 5.69
C PRO A 415 -5.19 -12.42 4.41
N ASP A 416 -5.82 -11.73 3.47
CA ASP A 416 -5.27 -11.42 2.13
C ASP A 416 -5.28 -9.90 1.86
N ALA A 417 -5.30 -9.07 2.91
CA ALA A 417 -5.11 -7.63 2.74
C ALA A 417 -3.74 -7.34 2.10
N PRO A 418 -3.62 -6.44 1.11
CA PRO A 418 -2.33 -6.01 0.58
C PRO A 418 -1.37 -5.56 1.71
N ILE A 419 -0.11 -5.98 1.63
CA ILE A 419 0.88 -5.78 2.72
C ILE A 419 1.21 -4.29 2.92
N PHE A 420 1.13 -3.47 1.86
CA PHE A 420 1.35 -2.03 1.97
C PHE A 420 0.42 -1.39 3.02
N GLY A 421 -0.80 -1.94 3.15
CA GLY A 421 -1.84 -1.45 4.05
C GLY A 421 -1.44 -1.49 5.52
N ILE A 422 -0.45 -2.32 5.91
CA ILE A 422 -0.03 -2.46 7.32
C ILE A 422 0.63 -1.18 7.85
N ASP A 423 1.56 -0.60 7.11
CA ASP A 423 2.22 0.66 7.51
C ASP A 423 1.30 1.85 7.25
N VAL A 424 0.60 1.83 6.11
CA VAL A 424 -0.31 2.91 5.71
C VAL A 424 -1.47 3.07 6.69
N SER A 425 -2.13 2.00 7.16
CA SER A 425 -3.22 2.12 8.13
C SER A 425 -2.74 2.77 9.44
N LEU A 426 -1.50 2.50 9.85
CA LEU A 426 -0.89 3.13 11.01
C LEU A 426 -0.53 4.60 10.75
N GLN A 427 0.05 4.93 9.58
CA GLN A 427 0.30 6.32 9.18
C GLN A 427 -1.01 7.12 9.19
N LYS A 428 -2.09 6.55 8.63
CA LYS A 428 -3.41 7.16 8.60
C LYS A 428 -3.97 7.40 10.01
N ALA A 429 -3.93 6.39 10.88
CA ALA A 429 -4.37 6.50 12.28
C ALA A 429 -3.63 7.63 13.03
N ARG A 430 -2.31 7.71 12.84
CA ARG A 430 -1.47 8.76 13.43
C ARG A 430 -1.73 10.14 12.82
N THR A 431 -2.03 10.21 11.54
CA THR A 431 -2.32 11.47 10.85
C THR A 431 -3.59 12.11 11.38
N ALA A 432 -4.73 11.39 11.39
CA ALA A 432 -5.98 11.88 11.95
C ALA A 432 -5.85 12.29 13.44
N ASN A 433 -5.15 11.47 14.24
CA ASN A 433 -4.84 11.81 15.62
C ASN A 433 -4.00 13.09 15.73
N PHE A 434 -2.93 13.21 14.93
CA PHE A 434 -1.99 14.31 15.04
C PHE A 434 -2.62 15.65 14.67
N PHE A 435 -3.24 15.75 13.48
CA PHE A 435 -3.80 17.01 12.99
C PHE A 435 -5.05 17.48 13.78
N SER A 436 -5.71 16.56 14.48
CA SER A 436 -6.81 16.88 15.42
C SER A 436 -6.33 17.30 16.82
N GLY A 437 -5.03 17.14 17.11
CA GLY A 437 -4.46 17.36 18.43
C GLY A 437 -4.07 18.81 18.69
N ARG A 438 -4.17 19.23 19.96
CA ARG A 438 -3.70 20.56 20.41
C ARG A 438 -2.19 20.80 20.28
N PHE A 439 -1.44 19.72 20.12
CA PHE A 439 0.02 19.72 20.03
C PHE A 439 0.53 19.90 18.59
N ALA A 440 -0.32 19.75 17.56
CA ALA A 440 0.12 19.65 16.17
C ALA A 440 0.93 20.88 15.71
N ALA A 441 0.40 22.09 15.90
CA ALA A 441 1.09 23.32 15.54
C ALA A 441 2.44 23.47 16.27
N ALA A 442 2.46 23.20 17.58
CA ALA A 442 3.67 23.37 18.39
C ALA A 442 4.76 22.38 17.97
N GLU A 443 4.40 21.11 17.73
CA GLU A 443 5.35 20.08 17.30
C GLU A 443 5.88 20.35 15.89
N LEU A 444 5.03 20.79 14.95
CA LEU A 444 5.46 21.19 13.61
C LEU A 444 6.36 22.44 13.62
N LEU A 445 6.08 23.42 14.49
CA LEU A 445 6.92 24.62 14.64
C LEU A 445 8.29 24.32 15.26
N ALA A 446 8.40 23.26 16.05
CA ALA A 446 9.65 22.81 16.66
C ALA A 446 10.50 21.91 15.75
N ALA A 447 9.97 21.53 14.58
CA ALA A 447 10.65 20.69 13.62
C ALA A 447 11.74 21.44 12.83
N GLY A 448 12.67 20.68 12.25
CA GLY A 448 13.71 21.24 11.37
C GLY A 448 13.24 21.48 9.93
N GLY A 449 14.11 22.12 9.14
CA GLY A 449 13.88 22.34 7.72
C GLY A 449 12.68 23.25 7.43
N GLU A 450 11.87 22.88 6.44
CA GLU A 450 10.72 23.67 6.00
C GLU A 450 9.42 23.37 6.76
N VAL A 451 9.42 22.33 7.61
CA VAL A 451 8.21 21.87 8.31
C VAL A 451 7.47 23.02 9.05
N PRO A 452 8.15 23.93 9.78
CA PRO A 452 7.47 25.06 10.43
C PRO A 452 6.69 25.98 9.47
N GLN A 453 7.11 26.10 8.21
CA GLN A 453 6.47 26.98 7.23
C GLN A 453 5.07 26.47 6.82
N PHE A 454 4.86 25.16 6.85
CA PHE A 454 3.54 24.57 6.57
C PHE A 454 2.48 24.98 7.60
N VAL A 455 2.87 25.29 8.84
CA VAL A 455 1.95 25.82 9.86
C VAL A 455 1.47 27.22 9.47
N ALA A 456 2.39 28.09 9.08
CA ALA A 456 2.06 29.44 8.62
C ALA A 456 1.19 29.42 7.36
N ARG A 457 1.55 28.58 6.37
CA ARG A 457 0.74 28.35 5.15
C ARG A 457 -0.68 27.89 5.49
N THR A 458 -0.82 26.92 6.39
CA THR A 458 -2.13 26.40 6.79
C THR A 458 -2.99 27.46 7.47
N ARG A 459 -2.44 28.21 8.43
CA ARG A 459 -3.17 29.27 9.13
C ARG A 459 -3.63 30.38 8.18
N SER A 460 -2.75 30.79 7.27
CA SER A 460 -3.10 31.80 6.27
C SER A 460 -4.16 31.29 5.29
N PHE A 461 -4.02 30.06 4.81
CA PHE A 461 -4.94 29.45 3.85
C PHE A 461 -6.35 29.26 4.44
N LEU A 462 -6.44 28.88 5.71
CA LEU A 462 -7.70 28.71 6.41
C LEU A 462 -8.30 30.02 6.96
N GLY A 463 -7.54 31.13 6.92
CA GLY A 463 -7.95 32.38 7.56
C GLY A 463 -8.08 32.26 9.08
N ASP A 464 -7.35 31.32 9.70
CA ASP A 464 -7.43 31.01 11.12
C ASP A 464 -6.03 30.93 11.75
N ALA A 465 -5.69 31.94 12.56
CA ALA A 465 -4.41 32.01 13.27
C ALA A 465 -4.24 30.89 14.32
N ASN A 466 -5.33 30.24 14.73
CA ASN A 466 -5.34 29.14 15.69
C ASN A 466 -5.48 27.77 15.02
N ALA A 467 -5.41 27.67 13.68
CA ALA A 467 -5.43 26.37 13.02
C ALA A 467 -4.32 25.44 13.57
N LEU A 468 -4.61 24.13 13.58
CA LEU A 468 -3.75 23.06 14.10
C LEU A 468 -3.52 23.10 15.63
N THR A 469 -4.46 23.65 16.38
CA THR A 469 -4.45 23.69 17.87
C THR A 469 -5.56 22.83 18.49
N GLY A 470 -6.14 21.91 17.73
CA GLY A 470 -7.19 20.99 18.20
C GLY A 470 -8.61 21.59 18.21
N ALA A 471 -8.80 22.77 17.60
CA ALA A 471 -10.12 23.37 17.43
C ALA A 471 -11.02 22.59 16.46
N PHE A 472 -10.42 21.92 15.48
CA PHE A 472 -11.10 21.06 14.52
C PHE A 472 -10.54 19.65 14.54
N ALA A 473 -11.41 18.67 14.34
CA ALA A 473 -11.09 17.28 14.09
C ALA A 473 -10.86 17.06 12.59
N PHE A 474 -9.67 16.62 12.23
CA PHE A 474 -9.28 16.33 10.85
C PHE A 474 -9.27 14.82 10.61
N SER A 475 -9.97 14.38 9.56
CA SER A 475 -9.76 13.08 8.93
C SER A 475 -8.67 13.16 7.87
N ASP A 476 -8.15 12.02 7.41
CA ASP A 476 -7.21 12.02 6.28
C ASP A 476 -7.85 12.47 4.97
N ARG A 477 -9.17 12.38 4.81
CA ARG A 477 -9.83 12.95 3.63
C ARG A 477 -9.66 14.48 3.60
N ALA A 478 -9.81 15.14 4.73
CA ALA A 478 -9.56 16.58 4.85
C ALA A 478 -8.07 16.90 4.69
N GLY A 479 -7.19 16.09 5.30
CA GLY A 479 -5.74 16.19 5.10
C GLY A 479 -5.35 16.08 3.63
N GLY A 480 -5.94 15.12 2.91
CA GLY A 480 -5.76 14.91 1.48
C GLY A 480 -6.25 16.09 0.65
N ASN A 481 -7.41 16.69 0.98
CA ASN A 481 -7.84 17.94 0.35
C ASN A 481 -6.78 19.04 0.51
N LEU A 482 -6.26 19.24 1.72
CA LEU A 482 -5.24 20.26 2.00
C LEU A 482 -3.85 19.95 1.41
N SER A 483 -3.64 18.73 0.92
CA SER A 483 -2.37 18.25 0.37
C SER A 483 -2.39 18.15 -1.16
N ARG A 484 -3.41 18.68 -1.83
CA ARG A 484 -3.49 18.68 -3.30
C ARG A 484 -2.61 19.77 -3.93
N PRO A 485 -1.93 19.49 -5.07
CA PRO A 485 -1.21 20.50 -5.83
C PRO A 485 -2.14 21.48 -6.54
N TYR A 486 -3.43 21.13 -6.64
CA TYR A 486 -4.54 22.00 -7.02
C TYR A 486 -5.64 21.90 -5.96
N PHE A 487 -6.04 23.04 -5.36
CA PHE A 487 -7.14 23.07 -4.41
C PHE A 487 -8.30 23.93 -4.94
N PRO A 488 -9.52 23.38 -5.05
CA PRO A 488 -9.88 21.98 -4.80
C PRO A 488 -9.32 21.03 -5.87
N ASP A 489 -9.32 19.75 -5.51
CA ASP A 489 -8.88 18.66 -6.40
C ASP A 489 -9.62 18.69 -7.74
N GLY A 490 -8.91 18.40 -8.83
CA GLY A 490 -9.48 18.45 -10.19
C GLY A 490 -9.70 19.85 -10.76
N GLU A 491 -9.38 20.94 -10.05
CA GLU A 491 -9.50 22.29 -10.62
C GLU A 491 -8.14 22.90 -10.97
N VAL A 492 -7.72 22.74 -12.24
CA VAL A 492 -6.45 23.31 -12.72
C VAL A 492 -6.43 24.84 -12.65
N GLY A 493 -5.24 25.40 -12.45
CA GLY A 493 -5.02 26.85 -12.33
C GLY A 493 -5.40 27.45 -10.97
N GLN A 494 -5.96 26.64 -10.06
CA GLN A 494 -6.19 27.04 -8.68
C GLN A 494 -4.89 26.97 -7.83
N PRO A 495 -4.81 27.70 -6.70
CA PRO A 495 -3.70 27.56 -5.76
C PRO A 495 -3.58 26.13 -5.21
N ASN A 496 -2.38 25.74 -4.81
CA ASN A 496 -2.19 24.47 -4.11
C ASN A 496 -2.75 24.53 -2.68
N GLY A 497 -3.12 23.37 -2.15
CA GLY A 497 -3.42 23.22 -0.72
C GLY A 497 -2.19 23.54 0.14
N PRO A 498 -2.38 24.00 1.38
CA PRO A 498 -1.29 24.55 2.21
C PRO A 498 -0.27 23.51 2.64
N LEU A 499 -0.61 22.21 2.55
CA LEU A 499 0.25 21.09 2.88
C LEU A 499 0.96 20.52 1.64
N SER A 500 0.61 20.99 0.44
CA SER A 500 1.20 20.56 -0.83
C SER A 500 2.37 21.43 -1.24
N ARG A 501 3.25 20.88 -2.09
CA ARG A 501 4.08 21.69 -2.99
C ARG A 501 3.20 22.41 -4.04
N PRO A 502 3.61 23.59 -4.54
CA PRO A 502 3.06 24.15 -5.77
C PRO A 502 3.28 23.19 -6.95
N ILE A 503 2.41 23.20 -7.95
CA ILE A 503 2.46 22.23 -9.05
C ILE A 503 3.81 22.16 -9.79
N GLN A 504 4.54 23.27 -9.90
CA GLN A 504 5.85 23.28 -10.59
C GLN A 504 6.95 22.53 -9.82
N GLN A 505 6.76 22.37 -8.50
CA GLN A 505 7.65 21.62 -7.61
C GLN A 505 7.04 20.29 -7.17
N PHE A 506 5.77 20.04 -7.50
CA PHE A 506 5.10 18.81 -7.14
C PHE A 506 5.57 17.65 -8.03
N SER A 507 5.83 16.51 -7.40
CA SER A 507 5.90 15.22 -8.09
C SER A 507 5.61 14.09 -7.09
N PRO A 508 5.44 12.83 -7.57
CA PRO A 508 5.54 11.63 -6.75
C PRO A 508 6.68 11.57 -5.72
N PHE A 509 7.75 12.36 -5.90
CA PHE A 509 8.94 12.40 -5.05
C PHE A 509 9.05 13.66 -4.18
N SER A 510 8.10 14.61 -4.31
CA SER A 510 7.99 15.82 -3.48
C SER A 510 6.53 16.24 -3.40
N THR A 511 5.84 15.77 -2.36
CA THR A 511 4.40 15.99 -2.18
C THR A 511 4.09 17.21 -1.31
N GLY A 512 4.98 17.58 -0.39
CA GLY A 512 4.82 18.74 0.49
C GLY A 512 5.16 18.40 1.93
N LEU A 513 4.25 18.63 2.87
CA LEU A 513 4.51 18.36 4.29
C LEU A 513 4.85 16.88 4.52
N GLN A 514 4.19 15.96 3.80
CA GLN A 514 4.44 14.52 3.92
C GLN A 514 5.90 14.16 3.64
N SER A 515 6.45 14.59 2.50
CA SER A 515 7.85 14.35 2.13
C SER A 515 8.81 15.16 3.00
N ALA A 516 8.50 16.42 3.30
CA ALA A 516 9.34 17.29 4.12
C ALA A 516 9.54 16.77 5.55
N LEU A 517 8.54 16.08 6.11
CA LEU A 517 8.62 15.46 7.44
C LEU A 517 9.66 14.34 7.49
N VAL A 518 9.93 13.64 6.38
CA VAL A 518 10.72 12.39 6.39
C VAL A 518 12.03 12.48 5.61
N VAL A 519 12.24 13.53 4.81
CA VAL A 519 13.44 13.68 3.96
C VAL A 519 14.75 13.59 4.73
N GLY A 520 14.81 14.12 5.96
CA GLY A 520 15.99 14.02 6.83
C GLY A 520 16.34 12.57 7.19
N ASN A 521 15.33 11.75 7.51
CA ASN A 521 15.52 10.32 7.76
C ASN A 521 15.92 9.56 6.49
N LEU A 522 15.33 9.91 5.34
CA LEU A 522 15.70 9.31 4.05
C LEU A 522 17.15 9.62 3.69
N ALA A 523 17.63 10.84 3.92
CA ALA A 523 19.02 11.22 3.72
C ALA A 523 19.98 10.44 4.63
N GLN A 524 19.64 10.27 5.91
CA GLN A 524 20.42 9.42 6.85
C GLN A 524 20.47 7.97 6.36
N HIS A 525 19.34 7.43 5.93
CA HIS A 525 19.28 6.06 5.41
C HIS A 525 20.10 5.89 4.14
N LEU A 526 20.04 6.85 3.21
CA LEU A 526 20.85 6.86 1.99
C LEU A 526 22.34 6.89 2.33
N ALA A 527 22.77 7.69 3.31
CA ALA A 527 24.15 7.72 3.77
C ALA A 527 24.59 6.36 4.35
N PHE A 528 23.71 5.66 5.08
CA PHE A 528 23.98 4.32 5.58
C PHE A 528 24.10 3.29 4.46
N VAL A 529 23.15 3.25 3.52
CA VAL A 529 23.14 2.27 2.42
C VAL A 529 24.33 2.47 1.47
N THR A 530 24.81 3.71 1.31
CA THR A 530 25.98 4.04 0.49
C THR A 530 27.31 3.89 1.24
N GLY A 531 27.28 3.57 2.54
CA GLY A 531 28.48 3.47 3.38
C GLY A 531 29.10 4.81 3.79
N ALA A 532 28.46 5.93 3.47
CA ALA A 532 28.86 7.27 3.91
C ALA A 532 28.62 7.49 5.42
N ALA A 533 27.74 6.70 6.04
CA ALA A 533 27.52 6.66 7.48
C ALA A 533 27.51 5.21 8.00
N ALA A 534 28.06 4.98 9.19
CA ALA A 534 28.05 3.65 9.81
C ALA A 534 26.70 3.31 10.45
N GLN A 535 25.96 4.33 10.89
CA GLN A 535 24.66 4.18 11.55
C GLN A 535 23.52 4.45 10.56
N ASP A 536 22.52 3.59 10.63
CA ASP A 536 21.26 3.76 9.92
C ASP A 536 20.37 4.82 10.59
N THR A 537 19.34 5.28 9.88
CA THR A 537 18.31 6.15 10.43
C THR A 537 17.62 5.50 11.65
N PRO A 538 17.18 6.26 12.66
CA PRO A 538 16.41 5.73 13.80
C PRO A 538 15.11 5.03 13.38
N ARG A 539 14.58 4.15 14.24
CA ARG A 539 13.22 3.57 14.10
C ARG A 539 12.14 4.54 14.59
N ALA A 540 12.18 5.74 14.05
CA ALA A 540 11.18 6.77 14.23
C ALA A 540 11.36 7.75 13.08
N CYS A 541 10.42 7.72 12.15
CA CYS A 541 10.34 8.76 11.14
C CYS A 541 10.00 10.10 11.80
N THR A 542 10.43 11.16 11.13
CA THR A 542 10.25 12.58 11.46
C THR A 542 11.18 13.13 12.54
N GLY A 543 11.63 14.36 12.32
CA GLY A 543 12.39 15.16 13.29
C GLY A 543 11.51 15.91 14.29
N LEU A 544 10.30 15.43 14.56
CA LEU A 544 9.38 16.05 15.52
C LEU A 544 9.88 15.84 16.96
N PRO A 545 9.41 16.67 17.92
CA PRO A 545 9.69 16.45 19.33
C PRO A 545 9.30 15.02 19.78
N GLN A 546 10.15 14.43 20.61
CA GLN A 546 9.89 13.12 21.20
C GLN A 546 8.81 13.23 22.28
N VAL A 547 7.77 12.41 22.18
CA VAL A 547 6.72 12.29 23.21
C VAL A 547 7.06 11.25 24.27
N THR A 548 7.86 10.26 23.88
CA THR A 548 8.55 9.32 24.77
C THR A 548 9.95 9.12 24.21
N ALA A 549 10.89 8.66 25.03
CA ALA A 549 12.27 8.48 24.59
C ALA A 549 12.33 7.62 23.30
N GLY A 550 12.89 8.18 22.24
CA GLY A 550 13.04 7.49 20.95
C GLY A 550 11.80 7.48 20.04
N THR A 551 10.66 8.07 20.42
CA THR A 551 9.42 8.00 19.63
C THR A 551 8.73 9.37 19.49
N THR A 552 8.24 9.65 18.29
CA THR A 552 7.42 10.83 17.95
C THR A 552 5.97 10.41 17.69
N ARG A 553 5.01 11.36 17.66
CA ARG A 553 3.61 11.03 17.33
C ARG A 553 3.42 10.52 15.90
N LEU A 554 4.36 10.85 15.01
CA LEU A 554 4.39 10.47 13.59
C LEU A 554 5.58 9.55 13.29
N ALA A 555 5.81 8.54 14.13
CA ALA A 555 6.99 7.67 14.06
C ALA A 555 7.11 6.80 12.79
N ASN A 556 6.11 6.83 11.90
CA ASN A 556 6.20 6.28 10.55
C ASN A 556 5.76 7.28 9.46
N GLY A 557 5.70 8.59 9.76
CA GLY A 557 5.25 9.63 8.83
C GLY A 557 3.74 9.86 8.85
N ILE A 558 3.24 10.50 7.79
CA ILE A 558 1.81 10.80 7.59
C ILE A 558 1.31 10.21 6.27
N GLN A 559 -0.01 10.03 6.16
CA GLN A 559 -0.66 9.73 4.90
C GLN A 559 -1.66 10.82 4.50
N ILE A 560 -1.81 11.05 3.20
CA ILE A 560 -2.57 12.18 2.65
C ILE A 560 -3.70 11.73 1.70
N PHE A 561 -4.26 10.55 1.96
CA PHE A 561 -5.46 10.05 1.28
C PHE A 561 -6.40 9.35 2.29
N PRO A 562 -7.71 9.25 1.98
CA PRO A 562 -8.75 8.89 2.95
C PRO A 562 -8.57 7.51 3.59
N GLY A 563 -9.21 7.31 4.75
CA GLY A 563 -9.19 6.04 5.48
C GLY A 563 -8.97 6.14 6.99
N SER A 564 -9.08 7.33 7.60
CA SER A 564 -8.94 7.48 9.05
C SER A 564 -9.79 8.61 9.62
N VAL A 565 -10.12 8.43 10.90
CA VAL A 565 -10.81 9.43 11.72
C VAL A 565 -10.22 9.47 13.13
N PRO A 566 -10.22 10.64 13.78
CA PRO A 566 -9.81 10.77 15.17
C PRO A 566 -10.88 10.18 16.12
N VAL A 567 -10.44 9.61 17.23
CA VAL A 567 -11.29 9.05 18.29
C VAL A 567 -11.50 10.08 19.39
N TYR A 568 -12.74 10.33 19.75
CA TYR A 568 -13.11 11.32 20.77
C TYR A 568 -13.86 10.69 21.94
N ARG A 569 -13.61 11.25 23.13
CA ARG A 569 -14.44 11.10 24.34
C ARG A 569 -15.09 12.46 24.60
N GLY A 570 -16.36 12.61 24.21
CA GLY A 570 -17.01 13.92 24.17
C GLY A 570 -16.26 14.88 23.23
N ASN A 571 -15.72 15.98 23.77
CA ASN A 571 -14.91 16.95 23.00
C ASN A 571 -13.39 16.74 23.16
N VAL A 572 -12.96 15.66 23.83
CA VAL A 572 -11.55 15.37 24.09
C VAL A 572 -11.05 14.33 23.10
N LEU A 573 -10.00 14.66 22.34
CA LEU A 573 -9.28 13.70 21.52
C LEU A 573 -8.60 12.64 22.40
N VAL A 574 -8.81 11.37 22.08
CA VAL A 574 -8.23 10.22 22.82
C VAL A 574 -7.47 9.23 21.94
N GLY A 575 -7.38 9.47 20.62
CA GLY A 575 -6.61 8.63 19.70
C GLY A 575 -7.04 8.79 18.24
N GLY A 576 -6.69 7.80 17.41
CA GLY A 576 -7.08 7.75 16.00
C GLY A 576 -7.15 6.32 15.47
N ILE A 577 -8.10 6.05 14.59
CA ILE A 577 -8.23 4.79 13.84
C ILE A 577 -7.92 5.03 12.37
N GLY A 578 -7.15 4.14 11.76
CA GLY A 578 -6.82 4.17 10.34
C GLY A 578 -6.96 2.80 9.69
N VAL A 579 -7.38 2.79 8.44
CA VAL A 579 -7.70 1.61 7.63
C VAL A 579 -7.04 1.74 6.27
N SER A 580 -6.45 0.65 5.76
CA SER A 580 -5.86 0.63 4.42
C SER A 580 -5.80 -0.77 3.83
N GLY A 581 -6.13 -0.88 2.54
CA GLY A 581 -5.90 -2.10 1.74
C GLY A 581 -6.85 -2.30 0.57
N ASP A 582 -7.95 -1.55 0.51
CA ASP A 582 -8.94 -1.62 -0.58
C ASP A 582 -9.19 -0.21 -1.15
N GLY A 583 -10.41 0.12 -1.60
CA GLY A 583 -10.75 1.47 -2.03
C GLY A 583 -10.80 2.48 -0.89
N ILE A 584 -10.47 3.73 -1.19
CA ILE A 584 -10.39 4.83 -0.20
C ILE A 584 -11.72 5.11 0.51
N ASP A 585 -12.85 4.85 -0.16
CA ASP A 585 -14.18 5.02 0.43
C ASP A 585 -14.54 3.83 1.35
N GLN A 586 -14.11 2.61 1.00
CA GLN A 586 -14.19 1.46 1.91
C GLN A 586 -13.38 1.71 3.18
N ASP A 587 -12.15 2.24 3.06
CA ASP A 587 -11.30 2.56 4.20
C ASP A 587 -11.96 3.62 5.13
N ASP A 588 -12.53 4.68 4.55
CA ASP A 588 -13.28 5.70 5.30
C ASP A 588 -14.48 5.11 6.02
N MET A 589 -15.28 4.30 5.31
CA MET A 589 -16.45 3.65 5.91
C MET A 589 -16.07 2.73 7.06
N ILE A 590 -15.06 1.87 6.88
CA ILE A 590 -14.63 0.91 7.89
C ILE A 590 -14.12 1.63 9.14
N SER A 591 -13.32 2.69 8.98
CA SER A 591 -12.82 3.48 10.11
C SER A 591 -13.94 4.23 10.83
N PHE A 592 -14.78 4.97 10.10
CA PHE A 592 -15.82 5.84 10.67
C PHE A 592 -17.01 5.09 11.25
N LEU A 593 -17.58 4.14 10.49
CA LEU A 593 -18.71 3.34 10.95
C LEU A 593 -18.28 2.32 12.02
N GLY A 594 -17.08 1.76 11.90
CA GLY A 594 -16.50 0.89 12.93
C GLY A 594 -16.37 1.61 14.27
N LEU A 595 -15.84 2.83 14.27
CA LEU A 595 -15.75 3.66 15.47
C LEU A 595 -17.13 4.04 16.02
N HIS A 596 -18.09 4.39 15.16
CA HIS A 596 -19.47 4.65 15.59
C HIS A 596 -20.10 3.45 16.32
N ASN A 597 -20.05 2.28 15.69
CA ASN A 597 -20.61 1.04 16.24
C ASN A 597 -19.94 0.66 17.56
N ALA A 598 -18.61 0.86 17.68
CA ALA A 598 -17.88 0.62 18.91
C ALA A 598 -18.36 1.54 20.03
N GLY A 599 -18.56 2.83 19.74
CA GLY A 599 -19.13 3.81 20.66
C GLY A 599 -20.50 3.37 21.17
N ALA A 600 -21.39 2.93 20.28
CA ALA A 600 -22.70 2.39 20.66
C ALA A 600 -22.57 1.14 21.56
N ARG A 601 -21.68 0.20 21.20
CA ARG A 601 -21.43 -1.04 21.95
C ARG A 601 -20.93 -0.80 23.37
N VAL A 602 -20.10 0.22 23.60
CA VAL A 602 -19.54 0.53 24.93
C VAL A 602 -20.35 1.60 25.69
N GLY A 603 -21.57 1.93 25.24
CA GLY A 603 -22.47 2.82 25.97
C GLY A 603 -22.23 4.32 25.75
N GLY A 604 -21.59 4.72 24.65
CA GLY A 604 -21.46 6.12 24.23
C GLY A 604 -20.29 6.90 24.84
N GLY A 605 -19.38 6.23 25.55
CA GLY A 605 -18.22 6.87 26.18
C GLY A 605 -17.12 7.32 25.20
N ILE A 606 -17.10 6.80 23.98
CA ILE A 606 -16.19 7.16 22.89
C ILE A 606 -16.97 7.21 21.57
N GLY A 607 -16.42 7.87 20.55
CA GLY A 607 -16.97 7.85 19.21
C GLY A 607 -16.24 8.76 18.23
N ASN A 608 -16.90 9.00 17.10
CA ASN A 608 -16.47 9.98 16.11
C ASN A 608 -16.42 11.40 16.71
N ALA A 609 -15.63 12.28 16.10
CA ALA A 609 -15.63 13.69 16.49
C ALA A 609 -17.05 14.28 16.43
N PRO A 610 -17.43 15.16 17.38
CA PRO A 610 -18.70 15.89 17.32
C PRO A 610 -18.86 16.65 15.99
N PRO A 611 -20.02 16.60 15.32
CA PRO A 611 -20.22 17.27 14.02
C PRO A 611 -19.94 18.77 14.01
N ALA A 612 -19.99 19.44 15.15
CA ALA A 612 -19.71 20.88 15.28
C ALA A 612 -18.22 21.23 15.14
N ILE A 613 -17.31 20.27 15.38
CA ILE A 613 -15.86 20.49 15.35
C ILE A 613 -15.18 19.74 14.20
N ARG A 614 -15.92 19.06 13.32
CA ARG A 614 -15.33 18.34 12.19
C ARG A 614 -14.78 19.31 11.15
N SER A 615 -13.74 18.88 10.44
CA SER A 615 -13.08 19.70 9.41
C SER A 615 -14.00 20.06 8.23
N ASP A 616 -15.11 19.36 8.02
CA ASP A 616 -16.15 19.75 7.06
C ASP A 616 -16.94 21.01 7.46
N ARG A 617 -16.68 21.57 8.65
CA ARG A 617 -17.10 22.93 9.03
C ARG A 617 -16.18 24.03 8.49
N ILE A 618 -15.00 23.66 8.00
CA ILE A 618 -14.03 24.59 7.43
C ILE A 618 -14.43 24.88 5.98
N VAL A 619 -14.53 26.18 5.68
CA VAL A 619 -14.82 26.70 4.35
C VAL A 619 -13.67 27.60 3.93
N VAL A 620 -13.08 27.30 2.78
CA VAL A 620 -11.93 28.00 2.22
C VAL A 620 -12.38 28.86 1.05
N GLN A 621 -11.91 30.11 1.01
CA GLN A 621 -12.18 31.02 -0.09
C GLN A 621 -11.25 30.70 -1.27
N VAL A 622 -11.82 30.41 -2.44
CA VAL A 622 -11.07 30.16 -3.68
C VAL A 622 -11.59 31.12 -4.75
N GLY A 623 -10.86 32.21 -4.98
CA GLY A 623 -11.33 33.32 -5.80
C GLY A 623 -12.63 33.92 -5.24
N SER A 624 -13.70 33.91 -6.04
CA SER A 624 -15.02 34.44 -5.65
C SER A 624 -15.95 33.42 -4.99
N ARG A 625 -15.55 32.15 -4.86
CA ARG A 625 -16.40 31.08 -4.33
C ARG A 625 -15.82 30.46 -3.05
N GLN A 626 -16.64 29.64 -2.41
CA GLN A 626 -16.33 28.93 -1.18
C GLN A 626 -16.27 27.43 -1.42
N VAL A 627 -15.22 26.80 -0.90
CA VAL A 627 -14.99 25.34 -0.98
C VAL A 627 -14.95 24.77 0.43
N ARG A 628 -15.76 23.75 0.68
CA ARG A 628 -15.82 23.04 1.95
C ARG A 628 -14.89 21.83 1.94
N LEU A 629 -14.13 21.63 3.01
CA LEU A 629 -13.35 20.39 3.17
C LEU A 629 -14.28 19.19 3.36
N ARG A 630 -13.83 18.00 2.96
CA ARG A 630 -14.60 16.76 3.17
C ARG A 630 -14.12 16.06 4.43
N TYR A 631 -15.02 15.41 5.16
CA TYR A 631 -14.67 14.64 6.36
C TYR A 631 -14.55 13.14 6.08
N VAL A 632 -15.61 12.48 5.58
CA VAL A 632 -15.58 11.08 5.16
C VAL A 632 -16.44 10.89 3.92
N ASN A 633 -16.19 9.84 3.15
CA ASN A 633 -17.08 9.40 2.08
C ASN A 633 -17.27 7.88 2.18
N CYS A 634 -18.51 7.41 2.13
CA CYS A 634 -18.82 5.99 2.19
C CYS A 634 -19.35 5.51 0.84
N PRO A 635 -18.99 4.29 0.42
CA PRO A 635 -19.27 3.83 -0.93
C PRO A 635 -20.76 3.56 -1.14
N PHE A 636 -21.20 3.63 -2.39
CA PHE A 636 -22.51 3.15 -2.80
C PHE A 636 -22.57 1.61 -2.75
N ALA A 637 -23.73 1.05 -2.41
CA ALA A 637 -23.92 -0.39 -2.19
C ALA A 637 -22.80 -1.03 -1.33
N PRO A 638 -22.54 -0.45 -0.14
CA PRO A 638 -21.34 -0.72 0.65
C PRO A 638 -21.22 -2.17 1.13
N PHE A 639 -22.33 -2.88 1.31
CA PHE A 639 -22.36 -4.20 1.90
C PHE A 639 -22.77 -5.29 0.91
N LEU A 640 -22.27 -6.50 1.18
CA LEU A 640 -22.60 -7.71 0.42
C LEU A 640 -23.81 -8.46 0.99
N ASP A 641 -24.20 -8.16 2.23
CA ASP A 641 -25.21 -8.90 2.99
C ASP A 641 -26.52 -8.12 3.20
N THR A 642 -26.58 -6.85 2.78
CA THR A 642 -27.74 -5.97 2.93
C THR A 642 -27.83 -4.97 1.78
N ALA A 643 -29.02 -4.40 1.56
CA ALA A 643 -29.25 -3.33 0.59
C ALA A 643 -29.07 -1.91 1.17
N ALA A 644 -28.51 -1.78 2.39
CA ALA A 644 -28.36 -0.49 3.06
C ALA A 644 -27.49 0.47 2.23
N GLN A 645 -27.87 1.75 2.23
CA GLN A 645 -27.18 2.84 1.54
C GLN A 645 -26.91 3.97 2.52
N ASN A 646 -26.04 4.92 2.15
CA ASN A 646 -25.74 6.11 2.95
C ASN A 646 -25.42 5.80 4.42
N VAL A 647 -24.69 4.72 4.66
CA VAL A 647 -24.50 4.12 6.00
C VAL A 647 -23.72 5.00 6.99
N CYS A 648 -23.17 6.11 6.50
CA CYS A 648 -22.44 7.12 7.27
C CYS A 648 -23.21 8.44 7.44
N GLU A 649 -24.37 8.58 6.78
CA GLU A 649 -25.18 9.80 6.82
C GLU A 649 -25.81 9.99 8.21
N GLY A 650 -25.69 11.21 8.76
CA GLY A 650 -26.26 11.57 10.06
C GLY A 650 -25.45 11.15 11.29
N LEU A 651 -24.29 10.49 11.12
CA LEU A 651 -23.40 10.04 12.21
C LEU A 651 -22.33 11.05 12.60
#